data_AF-A0A955AC58-F1
#
_entry.id   AF-A0A955AC58-F1
#
_cell.length_a   1.000
_cell.length_b   1.000
_cell.length_c   1.000
_cell.angle_alpha   90.00
_cell.angle_beta   90.00
_cell.angle_gamma   90.00
#
_symmetry.space_group_name_H-M   'P 1'
#
loop_
_entity.id
_entity.type
_entity.pdbx_description
1 polymer ?
#
loop_
_entity_poly.entity_id
_entity_poly.type
_entity_poly.pdbx_seq_one_letter_code
_entity_poly.pdbx_strand_id
1 'polypeptide(L)'
;IPWALVWPTAKPFFYFLYIAKHFDFVSIHAYPDKDKLDKNIAALAVYDIGKPLVVEETFPLNCTLEDMDRFVEGGKDRVDGWISHYFGYSIEEHEAGAEPHGIAPDAPFGATVADFLKYWSEKGASIKEPASKAPGGADGGASGHIGLRVRGSVEQIHIVHAEPNSHVTVDGPSGFQREMSTDDRGGLILRDVPAGSGYRVVVEGHSETPHDVRVLGRQEHPDAQFYSAQQLDPTDGFIETRDGTLLAYRVVLPDPQIFGPGPYDLLVTYSGYQPSLETSNSYQNKPFEQLSALGYAVAGVNMRGSSCSGGAFDFMEPLTWLDGYDFVEAFSAQDWVDDVALGDQSWPGLTQLYVASTQPPSLDAIVAGSVVGDFYRDVFYPGGIQNIGFGHIWAAGRDIENAFPSSRQQINARAQADPICAANQALRGQNVNLRETIEQHPFDGDYWQSRSAESLVGKIQVPVLQVVSWQDPQVSSHAANLASRYSRDTPVRLVGVNGFHQYWSGAVWDEVVQFLDVYLDDSSEAKDKVANYEAQNDFVALLESNAAGEARGRFTLPSFSAAGDGQRMALGSDLLPAASGGTDATGQGSASRFAYVPKINGGWSEASHNQASFTSPALKTETVMAGTGSVDLWIAVEAEDVDLQVTLSEVRPDGQEMLVQSGWLRASHRALDERASTTILPRQLHTAEAQENLVPGEWTKVRIELFPFAHVFRTNSSIRLSVSGPGGAVNAWPWAFESIPGEFDVHIAHDNQHSSSMVLPVVHPTDLSLPDALPACDSVALQPCRSVN
;
A
#
# COMPACT_ATOMS: atom_id res chain seq x y z
N ILE A 1 -0.87 -8.75 33.32
CA ILE A 1 -0.26 -9.85 32.54
C ILE A 1 -0.99 -11.15 32.87
N PRO A 2 -1.86 -11.63 31.97
CA PRO A 2 -1.94 -13.07 31.66
C PRO A 2 -1.82 -13.40 30.16
N TRP A 3 -1.92 -12.42 29.25
CA TRP A 3 -2.09 -12.67 27.81
C TRP A 3 -0.82 -13.18 27.11
N ALA A 4 0.39 -12.78 27.54
CA ALA A 4 1.65 -13.28 26.98
C ALA A 4 1.88 -14.78 27.26
N LEU A 5 1.23 -15.34 28.29
CA LEU A 5 1.25 -16.78 28.58
C LEU A 5 0.26 -17.57 27.70
N VAL A 6 -0.68 -16.88 27.05
CA VAL A 6 -1.69 -17.45 26.15
C VAL A 6 -1.25 -17.33 24.68
N TRP A 7 -0.53 -16.26 24.34
CA TRP A 7 -0.02 -15.99 22.99
C TRP A 7 1.49 -15.74 22.99
N PRO A 8 2.31 -16.78 22.75
CA PRO A 8 3.78 -16.69 22.80
C PRO A 8 4.40 -15.70 21.80
N THR A 9 3.63 -15.29 20.79
CA THR A 9 4.03 -14.35 19.73
C THR A 9 3.44 -12.96 19.90
N ALA A 10 2.57 -12.74 20.89
CA ALA A 10 1.96 -11.44 21.12
C ALA A 10 3.02 -10.46 21.64
N LYS A 11 3.11 -9.32 20.98
CA LYS A 11 4.08 -8.26 21.28
C LYS A 11 3.38 -7.13 22.04
N PRO A 12 3.88 -6.70 23.21
CA PRO A 12 3.32 -5.57 23.91
C PRO A 12 3.48 -4.30 23.08
N PHE A 13 2.65 -3.29 23.32
CA PHE A 13 2.71 -2.02 22.57
C PHE A 13 4.13 -1.41 22.57
N PHE A 14 4.84 -1.52 23.68
CA PHE A 14 6.22 -1.01 23.80
C PHE A 14 7.28 -1.87 23.09
N TYR A 15 6.92 -2.98 22.44
CA TYR A 15 7.81 -3.73 21.54
C TYR A 15 8.12 -2.96 20.25
N PHE A 16 7.24 -2.05 19.84
CA PHE A 16 7.50 -1.22 18.68
C PHE A 16 8.68 -0.27 18.96
N LEU A 17 9.74 -0.35 18.14
CA LEU A 17 10.99 0.39 18.33
C LEU A 17 10.78 1.91 18.49
N TYR A 18 9.76 2.48 17.83
CA TYR A 18 9.43 3.91 17.93
C TYR A 18 8.83 4.31 19.29
N ILE A 19 8.23 3.37 20.04
CA ILE A 19 7.78 3.58 21.42
C ILE A 19 8.93 3.27 22.37
N ALA A 20 9.64 2.16 22.14
CA ALA A 20 10.77 1.70 22.94
C ALA A 20 11.89 2.75 23.07
N LYS A 21 12.14 3.57 22.03
CA LYS A 21 13.16 4.62 22.06
C LYS A 21 12.97 5.65 23.18
N HIS A 22 11.74 5.81 23.67
CA HIS A 22 11.40 6.77 24.73
C HIS A 22 11.49 6.17 26.14
N PHE A 23 11.82 4.89 26.29
CA PHE A 23 11.94 4.24 27.59
C PHE A 23 13.39 4.01 27.98
N ASP A 24 13.67 4.22 29.26
CA ASP A 24 14.95 3.89 29.88
C ASP A 24 15.00 2.41 30.32
N PHE A 25 13.86 1.84 30.68
CA PHE A 25 13.68 0.43 31.06
C PHE A 25 12.21 0.00 30.88
N VAL A 26 11.96 -1.31 30.89
CA VAL A 26 10.61 -1.92 30.91
C VAL A 26 10.36 -2.50 32.28
N SER A 27 9.17 -2.25 32.83
CA SER A 27 8.75 -2.74 34.14
C SER A 27 7.53 -3.64 34.02
N ILE A 28 7.54 -4.82 34.66
CA ILE A 28 6.43 -5.78 34.59
C ILE A 28 6.11 -6.44 35.94
N HIS A 29 4.86 -6.83 36.12
CA HIS A 29 4.43 -7.74 37.18
C HIS A 29 4.44 -9.19 36.67
N ALA A 30 5.14 -10.09 37.36
CA ALA A 30 5.23 -11.50 36.96
C ALA A 30 5.03 -12.44 38.15
N TYR A 31 3.97 -13.25 38.11
CA TYR A 31 3.66 -14.24 39.14
C TYR A 31 3.75 -15.65 38.56
N PRO A 32 4.75 -16.47 38.95
CA PRO A 32 4.89 -17.81 38.43
C PRO A 32 3.77 -18.74 38.91
N ASP A 33 3.46 -19.72 38.07
CA ASP A 33 2.50 -20.79 38.35
C ASP A 33 3.27 -22.12 38.32
N LYS A 34 3.11 -22.94 39.37
CA LYS A 34 3.86 -24.20 39.54
C LYS A 34 3.73 -25.14 38.34
N ASP A 35 2.59 -25.13 37.65
CA ASP A 35 2.32 -26.06 36.54
C ASP A 35 2.80 -25.52 35.19
N LYS A 36 3.35 -24.29 35.16
CA LYS A 36 3.73 -23.57 33.92
C LYS A 36 5.09 -22.90 34.01
N LEU A 37 5.92 -23.27 34.97
CA LEU A 37 7.15 -22.55 35.29
C LEU A 37 8.05 -22.26 34.09
N ASP A 38 8.35 -23.27 33.26
CA ASP A 38 9.19 -23.10 32.07
C ASP A 38 8.56 -22.15 31.04
N LYS A 39 7.23 -22.16 30.92
CA LYS A 39 6.49 -21.22 30.06
C LYS A 39 6.52 -19.81 30.63
N ASN A 40 6.38 -19.66 31.95
CA ASN A 40 6.50 -18.38 32.62
C ASN A 40 7.90 -17.78 32.42
N ILE A 41 8.97 -18.58 32.51
CA ILE A 41 10.34 -18.15 32.25
C ILE A 41 10.52 -17.74 30.79
N ALA A 42 10.06 -18.57 29.84
CA ALA A 42 10.17 -18.28 28.42
C ALA A 42 9.41 -16.99 28.02
N ALA A 43 8.27 -16.72 28.64
CA ALA A 43 7.45 -15.54 28.37
C ALA A 43 8.16 -14.22 28.73
N LEU A 44 9.20 -14.23 29.58
CA LEU A 44 10.00 -13.04 29.87
C LEU A 44 10.68 -12.47 28.61
N ALA A 45 11.00 -13.33 27.63
CA ALA A 45 11.63 -12.92 26.37
C ALA A 45 10.73 -12.00 25.51
N VAL A 46 9.41 -12.02 25.74
CA VAL A 46 8.46 -11.12 25.05
C VAL A 46 8.74 -9.64 25.37
N TYR A 47 9.35 -9.38 26.53
CA TYR A 47 9.66 -8.04 27.02
C TYR A 47 11.11 -7.62 26.75
N ASP A 48 11.92 -8.46 26.11
CA ASP A 48 13.27 -8.10 25.67
C ASP A 48 13.20 -7.24 24.41
N ILE A 49 13.11 -5.92 24.63
CA ILE A 49 13.00 -4.90 23.58
C ILE A 49 14.33 -4.15 23.37
N GLY A 50 15.45 -4.71 23.86
CA GLY A 50 16.75 -4.02 23.87
C GLY A 50 16.88 -2.92 24.93
N LYS A 51 15.99 -2.91 25.93
CA LYS A 51 16.03 -2.05 27.13
C LYS A 51 16.13 -2.93 28.38
N PRO A 52 16.69 -2.42 29.50
CA PRO A 52 16.69 -3.15 30.77
C PRO A 52 15.28 -3.60 31.16
N LEU A 53 15.12 -4.87 31.52
CA LEU A 53 13.85 -5.43 32.01
C LEU A 53 13.88 -5.56 33.53
N VAL A 54 12.94 -4.90 34.19
CA VAL A 54 12.72 -5.00 35.63
C VAL A 54 11.41 -5.74 35.89
N VAL A 55 11.47 -6.83 36.65
CA VAL A 55 10.25 -7.39 37.25
C VAL A 55 10.00 -6.58 38.53
N GLU A 56 9.07 -5.64 38.49
CA GLU A 56 8.80 -4.74 39.62
C GLU A 56 7.98 -5.37 40.73
N GLU A 57 7.19 -6.40 40.38
CA GLU A 57 6.39 -7.11 41.36
C GLU A 57 6.31 -8.60 41.04
N THR A 58 6.57 -9.41 42.06
CA THR A 58 6.43 -10.86 42.01
C THR A 58 6.16 -11.43 43.40
N PHE A 59 5.39 -12.52 43.49
CA PHE A 59 5.06 -13.20 44.75
C PHE A 59 4.59 -14.64 44.46
N PRO A 60 4.85 -15.64 45.32
CA PRO A 60 4.44 -17.04 45.11
C PRO A 60 2.94 -17.24 45.38
N LEU A 61 2.08 -16.62 44.57
CA LEU A 61 0.62 -16.73 44.70
C LEU A 61 0.11 -18.13 44.35
N ASN A 62 0.69 -18.77 43.34
CA ASN A 62 0.25 -20.06 42.79
C ASN A 62 1.39 -21.10 42.72
N CYS A 63 2.48 -20.88 43.44
CA CYS A 63 3.65 -21.76 43.42
C CYS A 63 4.31 -21.85 44.81
N THR A 64 5.23 -22.80 44.97
CA THR A 64 6.06 -22.87 46.18
C THR A 64 7.21 -21.87 46.13
N LEU A 65 7.92 -21.65 47.24
CA LEU A 65 9.15 -20.84 47.25
C LEU A 65 10.27 -21.50 46.44
N GLU A 66 10.29 -22.84 46.33
CA GLU A 66 11.25 -23.55 45.49
C GLU A 66 10.98 -23.29 44.00
N ASP A 67 9.71 -23.30 43.59
CA ASP A 67 9.30 -22.94 42.22
C ASP A 67 9.62 -21.47 41.93
N MET A 68 9.37 -20.58 42.90
CA MET A 68 9.71 -19.17 42.81
C MET A 68 11.22 -18.98 42.61
N ASP A 69 12.06 -19.74 43.33
CA ASP A 69 13.50 -19.69 43.16
C ASP A 69 13.93 -20.11 41.76
N ARG A 70 13.35 -21.19 41.25
CA ARG A 70 13.58 -21.65 39.88
C ARG A 70 13.13 -20.63 38.83
N PHE A 71 12.03 -19.90 39.06
CA PHE A 71 11.58 -18.82 38.19
C PHE A 71 12.58 -17.67 38.15
N VAL A 72 13.03 -17.20 39.32
CA VAL A 72 14.00 -16.10 39.43
C VAL A 72 15.34 -16.51 38.80
N GLU A 73 15.84 -17.70 39.11
CA GLU A 73 17.08 -18.24 38.53
C GLU A 73 16.99 -18.40 37.01
N GLY A 74 15.89 -18.96 36.49
CA GLY A 74 15.69 -19.13 35.05
C GLY A 74 15.52 -17.81 34.29
N GLY A 75 15.12 -16.73 34.97
CA GLY A 75 14.97 -15.40 34.41
C GLY A 75 16.26 -14.56 34.38
N LYS A 76 17.36 -15.01 35.00
CA LYS A 76 18.58 -14.19 35.21
C LYS A 76 19.23 -13.66 33.92
N ASP A 77 19.15 -14.40 32.82
CA ASP A 77 19.73 -13.95 31.54
C ASP A 77 18.87 -12.89 30.83
N ARG A 78 17.64 -12.65 31.31
CA ARG A 78 16.61 -11.84 30.64
C ARG A 78 16.10 -10.69 31.48
N VAL A 79 16.19 -10.77 32.80
CA VAL A 79 15.70 -9.77 33.74
C VAL A 79 16.89 -9.09 34.41
N ASP A 80 17.03 -7.79 34.16
CA ASP A 80 18.12 -6.95 34.64
C ASP A 80 17.90 -6.47 36.08
N GLY A 81 16.67 -6.53 36.60
CA GLY A 81 16.35 -6.17 37.98
C GLY A 81 15.10 -6.84 38.53
N TRP A 82 15.11 -7.14 39.82
CA TRP A 82 13.96 -7.71 40.53
C TRP A 82 13.60 -6.84 41.73
N ILE A 83 12.32 -6.45 41.79
CA ILE A 83 11.69 -5.81 42.93
C ILE A 83 10.49 -6.69 43.30
N SER A 84 10.18 -6.73 44.59
CA SER A 84 9.09 -7.56 45.09
C SER A 84 8.35 -6.88 46.23
N HIS A 85 7.22 -7.47 46.61
CA HIS A 85 6.21 -6.89 47.47
C HIS A 85 6.66 -6.86 48.94
N TYR A 86 6.44 -5.72 49.60
CA TYR A 86 6.58 -5.56 51.05
C TYR A 86 5.23 -5.20 51.66
N PHE A 87 4.73 -6.05 52.56
CA PHE A 87 3.35 -5.99 53.06
C PHE A 87 3.18 -5.12 54.32
N GLY A 88 4.16 -4.28 54.65
CA GLY A 88 4.07 -3.26 55.70
C GLY A 88 4.44 -3.72 57.12
N TYR A 89 4.73 -5.01 57.33
CA TYR A 89 5.19 -5.57 58.61
C TYR A 89 6.55 -6.28 58.46
N SER A 90 7.30 -6.40 59.55
CA SER A 90 8.57 -7.15 59.58
C SER A 90 8.33 -8.67 59.51
N ILE A 91 9.41 -9.42 59.24
CA ILE A 91 9.37 -10.89 59.27
C ILE A 91 8.90 -11.38 60.65
N GLU A 92 9.44 -10.82 61.73
CA GLU A 92 9.11 -11.21 63.10
C GLU A 92 7.66 -10.88 63.47
N GLU A 93 7.11 -9.78 62.95
CA GLU A 93 5.72 -9.39 63.16
C GLU A 93 4.77 -10.39 62.46
N HIS A 94 5.09 -10.82 61.24
CA HIS A 94 4.32 -11.85 60.54
C HIS A 94 4.42 -13.23 61.23
N GLU A 95 5.59 -13.60 61.75
CA GLU A 95 5.76 -14.82 62.57
C GLU A 95 4.97 -14.77 63.88
N ALA A 96 4.76 -13.57 64.44
CA ALA A 96 3.94 -13.33 65.63
C ALA A 96 2.43 -13.28 65.32
N GLY A 97 2.02 -13.48 64.07
CA GLY A 97 0.63 -13.54 63.63
C GLY A 97 0.08 -12.23 63.06
N ALA A 98 0.92 -11.27 62.70
CA ALA A 98 0.48 -10.11 61.92
C ALA A 98 0.10 -10.55 60.50
N GLU A 99 -1.04 -10.07 60.02
CA GLU A 99 -1.51 -10.33 58.65
C GLU A 99 -1.22 -9.12 57.75
N PRO A 100 -0.87 -9.34 56.47
CA PRO A 100 -0.49 -8.29 55.53
C PRO A 100 -1.57 -7.23 55.32
N HIS A 101 -1.18 -5.95 55.24
CA HIS A 101 -2.12 -4.86 54.95
C HIS A 101 -2.70 -4.97 53.53
N GLY A 102 -4.03 -4.79 53.40
CA GLY A 102 -4.71 -4.76 52.10
C GLY A 102 -5.18 -6.12 51.57
N ILE A 103 -4.98 -7.21 52.31
CA ILE A 103 -5.54 -8.54 52.02
C ILE A 103 -6.76 -8.78 52.92
N ALA A 104 -7.81 -9.42 52.40
CA ALA A 104 -9.05 -9.67 53.14
C ALA A 104 -8.77 -10.47 54.44
N PRO A 105 -9.40 -10.13 55.58
CA PRO A 105 -9.04 -10.63 56.92
C PRO A 105 -9.26 -12.13 57.18
N ASP A 106 -9.66 -12.89 56.17
CA ASP A 106 -10.15 -14.27 56.31
C ASP A 106 -9.17 -15.32 55.73
N ALA A 107 -8.01 -14.90 55.22
CA ALA A 107 -6.99 -15.78 54.65
C ALA A 107 -5.68 -15.69 55.46
N PRO A 108 -5.22 -16.77 56.13
CA PRO A 108 -4.01 -16.75 56.96
C PRO A 108 -2.77 -16.74 56.06
N PHE A 109 -2.31 -15.56 55.66
CA PHE A 109 -1.19 -15.36 54.73
C PHE A 109 0.11 -14.99 55.43
N GLY A 110 0.06 -14.57 56.71
CA GLY A 110 1.21 -14.06 57.47
C GLY A 110 2.42 -15.00 57.46
N ALA A 111 2.25 -16.30 57.71
CA ALA A 111 3.36 -17.26 57.70
C ALA A 111 4.02 -17.39 56.32
N THR A 112 3.23 -17.45 55.25
CA THR A 112 3.74 -17.50 53.86
C THR A 112 4.47 -16.21 53.49
N VAL A 113 3.99 -15.06 53.97
CA VAL A 113 4.64 -13.77 53.76
C VAL A 113 5.97 -13.69 54.53
N ALA A 114 6.02 -14.17 55.78
CA ALA A 114 7.26 -14.25 56.55
C ALA A 114 8.32 -15.10 55.83
N ASP A 115 7.93 -16.29 55.34
CA ASP A 115 8.84 -17.18 54.61
C ASP A 115 9.30 -16.57 53.28
N PHE A 116 8.41 -15.88 52.56
CA PHE A 116 8.75 -15.17 51.35
C PHE A 116 9.72 -14.00 51.60
N LEU A 117 9.46 -13.19 52.63
CA LEU A 117 10.33 -12.06 52.97
C LEU A 117 11.72 -12.53 53.43
N LYS A 118 11.81 -13.63 54.19
CA LYS A 118 13.09 -14.27 54.52
C LYS A 118 13.83 -14.70 53.27
N TYR A 119 13.16 -15.49 52.43
CA TYR A 119 13.70 -15.95 51.14
C TYR A 119 14.22 -14.77 50.32
N TRP A 120 13.41 -13.71 50.15
CA TRP A 120 13.78 -12.55 49.34
C TRP A 120 14.94 -11.74 49.95
N SER A 121 15.01 -11.64 51.28
CA SER A 121 16.10 -10.96 51.99
C SER A 121 17.45 -11.66 51.77
N GLU A 122 17.45 -13.00 51.76
CA GLU A 122 18.64 -13.81 51.50
C GLU A 122 19.00 -13.80 50.02
N LYS A 123 17.98 -13.94 49.15
CA LYS A 123 18.16 -13.98 47.70
C LYS A 123 18.70 -12.67 47.14
N GLY A 124 18.32 -11.54 47.73
CA GLY A 124 18.74 -10.20 47.30
C GLY A 124 20.25 -10.02 47.16
N ALA A 125 21.07 -10.77 47.90
CA ALA A 125 22.53 -10.74 47.75
C ALA A 125 23.01 -11.37 46.42
N SER A 126 22.33 -12.40 45.92
CA SER A 126 22.65 -13.09 44.67
C SER A 126 22.06 -12.44 43.41
N ILE A 127 21.20 -11.44 43.58
CA ILE A 127 20.55 -10.67 42.50
C ILE A 127 21.31 -9.34 42.23
N LYS A 128 22.23 -8.92 43.11
CA LYS A 128 22.90 -7.60 43.07
C LYS A 128 24.02 -7.43 42.03
N GLU A 129 24.46 -8.47 41.33
CA GLU A 129 25.50 -8.34 40.31
C GLU A 129 24.92 -8.45 38.89
N PRO A 130 24.97 -7.38 38.08
CA PRO A 130 24.51 -7.44 36.70
C PRO A 130 25.51 -8.24 35.84
N ALA A 131 25.02 -9.22 35.10
CA ALA A 131 25.78 -9.83 34.02
C ALA A 131 25.97 -8.77 32.92
N SER A 132 27.19 -8.29 32.72
CA SER A 132 27.51 -7.34 31.67
C SER A 132 27.18 -7.92 30.28
N LYS A 133 26.10 -7.46 29.65
CA LYS A 133 25.84 -7.72 28.22
C LYS A 133 26.84 -6.92 27.38
N ALA A 134 27.90 -7.57 26.92
CA ALA A 134 28.64 -7.10 25.75
C ALA A 134 27.75 -7.28 24.50
N PRO A 135 27.85 -6.41 23.48
CA PRO A 135 27.13 -6.59 22.23
C PRO A 135 27.59 -7.92 21.59
N GLY A 136 26.65 -8.84 21.40
CA GLY A 136 26.92 -10.12 20.76
C GLY A 136 27.31 -9.92 19.30
N GLY A 137 28.61 -9.98 19.03
CA GLY A 137 29.15 -10.19 17.69
C GLY A 137 28.70 -11.56 17.18
N ALA A 138 27.96 -11.54 16.07
CA ALA A 138 27.74 -12.73 15.28
C ALA A 138 29.03 -13.04 14.51
N ASP A 139 29.96 -13.77 15.14
CA ASP A 139 31.03 -14.45 14.42
C ASP A 139 30.46 -15.70 13.76
N GLY A 140 29.95 -15.50 12.53
CA GLY A 140 29.74 -16.55 11.54
C GLY A 140 30.85 -16.45 10.50
N GLY A 141 31.80 -17.39 10.53
CA GLY A 141 33.00 -17.37 9.72
C GLY A 141 32.74 -17.39 8.21
N ALA A 142 33.22 -16.34 7.52
CA ALA A 142 34.00 -16.37 6.29
C ALA A 142 34.50 -14.95 5.99
N SER A 143 35.46 -14.44 6.78
CA SER A 143 36.11 -13.15 6.48
C SER A 143 37.14 -13.33 5.35
N GLY A 144 36.67 -13.45 4.12
CA GLY A 144 37.38 -12.82 3.02
C GLY A 144 37.00 -11.35 3.07
N HIS A 145 37.95 -10.45 3.34
CA HIS A 145 37.66 -9.01 3.25
C HIS A 145 37.10 -8.71 1.86
N ILE A 146 35.80 -8.43 1.77
CA ILE A 146 35.21 -7.89 0.54
C ILE A 146 35.71 -6.44 0.50
N GLY A 147 36.64 -6.16 -0.41
CA GLY A 147 37.23 -4.82 -0.54
C GLY A 147 36.17 -3.76 -0.84
N LEU A 148 36.47 -2.52 -0.46
CA LEU A 148 35.68 -1.33 -0.78
C LEU A 148 35.25 -1.35 -2.25
N ARG A 149 33.95 -1.16 -2.51
CA ARG A 149 33.46 -0.97 -3.88
C ARG A 149 32.80 0.39 -4.00
N VAL A 150 33.29 1.16 -4.97
CA VAL A 150 32.71 2.43 -5.39
C VAL A 150 32.34 2.29 -6.86
N ARG A 151 31.08 2.55 -7.19
CA ARG A 151 30.57 2.46 -8.57
C ARG A 151 29.57 3.56 -8.86
N GLY A 152 29.45 3.92 -10.13
CA GLY A 152 28.37 4.78 -10.59
C GLY A 152 27.14 3.93 -10.94
N SER A 153 25.99 4.57 -10.80
CA SER A 153 24.69 4.06 -11.18
C SER A 153 23.99 5.15 -12.03
N VAL A 154 22.73 4.96 -12.38
CA VAL A 154 21.96 5.96 -13.10
C VAL A 154 21.68 7.13 -12.16
N GLU A 155 22.29 8.27 -12.45
CA GLU A 155 22.20 9.49 -11.64
C GLU A 155 22.56 9.33 -10.16
N GLN A 156 23.33 8.28 -9.84
CA GLN A 156 23.70 7.92 -8.47
C GLN A 156 25.15 7.43 -8.40
N ILE A 157 25.75 7.48 -7.21
CA ILE A 157 27.00 6.80 -6.87
C ILE A 157 26.73 5.87 -5.68
N HIS A 158 27.14 4.62 -5.80
CA HIS A 158 26.99 3.60 -4.76
C HIS A 158 28.34 3.25 -4.16
N ILE A 159 28.40 3.21 -2.83
CA ILE A 159 29.56 2.78 -2.06
C ILE A 159 29.11 1.66 -1.13
N VAL A 160 29.83 0.54 -1.15
CA VAL A 160 29.59 -0.59 -0.24
C VAL A 160 30.90 -1.12 0.32
N HIS A 161 30.80 -1.74 1.49
CA HIS A 161 31.93 -2.35 2.20
C HIS A 161 33.02 -1.34 2.60
N ALA A 162 32.63 -0.09 2.84
CA ALA A 162 33.48 0.85 3.57
C ALA A 162 33.42 0.57 5.09
N GLU A 163 34.23 1.25 5.87
CA GLU A 163 34.06 1.28 7.32
C GLU A 163 32.79 2.09 7.67
N PRO A 164 32.05 1.71 8.72
CA PRO A 164 30.88 2.46 9.19
C PRO A 164 31.21 3.92 9.50
N ASN A 165 30.33 4.85 9.13
CA ASN A 165 30.49 6.30 9.33
C ASN A 165 31.78 6.89 8.73
N SER A 166 32.35 6.25 7.70
CA SER A 166 33.49 6.78 6.95
C SER A 166 33.09 8.09 6.29
N HIS A 167 33.97 9.09 6.38
CA HIS A 167 33.80 10.33 5.64
C HIS A 167 34.03 10.12 4.14
N VAL A 168 33.14 10.66 3.31
CA VAL A 168 33.20 10.54 1.85
C VAL A 168 33.11 11.91 1.21
N THR A 169 34.08 12.22 0.36
CA THR A 169 34.08 13.40 -0.51
C THR A 169 33.99 12.99 -1.97
N VAL A 170 33.09 13.62 -2.71
CA VAL A 170 32.91 13.42 -4.15
C VAL A 170 33.15 14.74 -4.87
N ASP A 171 34.21 14.78 -5.69
CA ASP A 171 34.47 15.88 -6.62
C ASP A 171 34.07 15.44 -8.02
N GLY A 172 33.40 16.31 -8.78
CA GLY A 172 32.91 15.99 -10.12
C GLY A 172 33.11 17.13 -11.12
N PRO A 173 32.76 16.88 -12.39
CA PRO A 173 32.82 17.89 -13.43
C PRO A 173 31.96 19.12 -13.09
N SER A 174 32.28 20.25 -13.74
CA SER A 174 31.52 21.51 -13.60
C SER A 174 31.41 22.03 -12.15
N GLY A 175 32.37 21.68 -11.29
CA GLY A 175 32.41 22.12 -9.89
C GLY A 175 31.43 21.38 -8.98
N PHE A 176 30.92 20.21 -9.40
CA PHE A 176 30.12 19.37 -8.52
C PHE A 176 30.95 18.92 -7.31
N GLN A 177 30.45 19.19 -6.11
CA GLN A 177 31.08 18.74 -4.86
C GLN A 177 30.00 18.28 -3.87
N ARG A 178 30.26 17.15 -3.20
CA ARG A 178 29.42 16.60 -2.14
C ARG A 178 30.28 15.98 -1.04
N GLU A 179 29.78 16.07 0.18
CA GLU A 179 30.42 15.54 1.38
C GLU A 179 29.34 14.85 2.23
N MET A 180 29.63 13.63 2.69
CA MET A 180 28.68 12.78 3.40
C MET A 180 29.41 11.68 4.18
N SER A 181 28.66 10.84 4.90
CA SER A 181 29.20 9.70 5.62
C SER A 181 28.46 8.42 5.26
N THR A 182 29.17 7.30 5.23
CA THR A 182 28.56 5.97 5.10
C THR A 182 27.68 5.68 6.31
N ASP A 183 26.69 4.80 6.15
CA ASP A 183 25.85 4.35 7.26
C ASP A 183 26.61 3.43 8.24
N ASP A 184 25.88 2.91 9.22
CA ASP A 184 26.37 1.97 10.23
C ASP A 184 26.83 0.62 9.66
N ARG A 185 26.67 0.40 8.34
CA ARG A 185 27.09 -0.80 7.61
C ARG A 185 28.15 -0.51 6.56
N GLY A 186 28.62 0.73 6.46
CA GLY A 186 29.58 1.11 5.44
C GLY A 186 28.99 1.22 4.04
N GLY A 187 27.66 1.37 3.94
CA GLY A 187 26.95 1.65 2.70
C GLY A 187 26.70 3.15 2.51
N LEU A 188 26.66 3.62 1.26
CA LEU A 188 26.25 4.99 0.93
C LEU A 188 25.69 5.06 -0.49
N ILE A 189 24.58 5.76 -0.64
CA ILE A 189 24.06 6.18 -1.95
C ILE A 189 24.03 7.70 -2.01
N LEU A 190 24.83 8.26 -2.92
CA LEU A 190 24.69 9.65 -3.32
C LEU A 190 23.69 9.72 -4.47
N ARG A 191 22.52 10.33 -4.21
CA ARG A 191 21.45 10.56 -5.20
C ARG A 191 21.62 11.89 -5.92
N ASP A 192 20.92 12.05 -7.04
CA ASP A 192 20.88 13.28 -7.85
C ASP A 192 22.26 13.73 -8.35
N VAL A 193 23.09 12.77 -8.74
CA VAL A 193 24.40 13.02 -9.34
C VAL A 193 24.25 13.15 -10.86
N PRO A 194 24.64 14.26 -11.50
CA PRO A 194 24.49 14.40 -12.94
C PRO A 194 25.20 13.29 -13.73
N ALA A 195 24.60 12.81 -14.81
CA ALA A 195 25.26 11.85 -15.70
C ALA A 195 26.57 12.42 -16.25
N GLY A 196 27.63 11.62 -16.25
CA GLY A 196 28.96 12.08 -16.68
C GLY A 196 30.11 11.24 -16.14
N SER A 197 31.31 11.54 -16.63
CA SER A 197 32.56 10.92 -16.18
C SER A 197 33.44 11.93 -15.45
N GLY A 198 34.44 11.45 -14.72
CA GLY A 198 35.39 12.29 -14.00
C GLY A 198 34.97 12.62 -12.57
N TYR A 199 34.07 11.82 -11.99
CA TYR A 199 33.79 11.87 -10.56
C TYR A 199 34.93 11.18 -9.80
N ARG A 200 35.49 11.86 -8.81
CA ARG A 200 36.58 11.39 -7.97
C ARG A 200 36.03 11.21 -6.56
N VAL A 201 35.91 9.96 -6.11
CA VAL A 201 35.35 9.60 -4.81
C VAL A 201 36.48 9.25 -3.86
N VAL A 202 36.59 9.96 -2.73
CA VAL A 202 37.53 9.66 -1.65
C VAL A 202 36.73 9.18 -0.45
N VAL A 203 37.12 8.02 0.08
CA VAL A 203 36.56 7.41 1.30
C VAL A 203 37.66 7.41 2.34
N GLU A 204 37.46 8.12 3.45
CA GLU A 204 38.44 8.20 4.53
C GLU A 204 38.76 6.81 5.10
N GLY A 205 40.00 6.62 5.52
CA GLY A 205 40.47 5.33 6.07
C GLY A 205 40.82 4.27 5.01
N HIS A 206 40.61 4.54 3.72
CA HIS A 206 40.87 3.57 2.65
C HIS A 206 42.02 4.03 1.73
N SER A 207 43.07 3.20 1.64
CA SER A 207 44.27 3.50 0.84
C SER A 207 44.07 3.40 -0.68
N GLU A 208 42.95 2.83 -1.13
CA GLU A 208 42.62 2.63 -2.55
C GLU A 208 41.85 3.81 -3.16
N THR A 209 41.79 4.94 -2.46
CA THR A 209 41.12 6.16 -2.91
C THR A 209 42.11 7.15 -3.53
N PRO A 210 41.69 8.00 -4.49
CA PRO A 210 40.34 8.13 -5.01
C PRO A 210 39.91 7.01 -5.98
N HIS A 211 38.60 6.82 -6.12
CA HIS A 211 38.02 6.05 -7.23
C HIS A 211 37.50 7.01 -8.31
N ASP A 212 37.89 6.77 -9.56
CA ASP A 212 37.30 7.44 -10.72
C ASP A 212 36.00 6.72 -11.12
N VAL A 213 34.89 7.48 -11.13
CA VAL A 213 33.54 6.95 -11.33
C VAL A 213 32.89 7.63 -12.53
N ARG A 214 32.14 6.84 -13.30
CA ARG A 214 31.21 7.30 -14.33
C ARG A 214 29.79 7.07 -13.85
N VAL A 215 28.98 8.12 -13.87
CA VAL A 215 27.55 8.11 -13.56
C VAL A 215 26.77 8.03 -14.86
N LEU A 216 25.81 7.12 -14.93
CA LEU A 216 25.01 6.84 -16.12
C LEU A 216 23.81 7.80 -16.22
N GLY A 217 23.41 8.14 -17.43
CA GLY A 217 22.14 8.82 -17.69
C GLY A 217 20.97 7.84 -17.89
N ARG A 218 19.74 8.31 -17.68
CA ARG A 218 18.51 7.47 -17.78
C ARG A 218 18.28 6.85 -19.16
N GLN A 219 18.81 7.48 -20.21
CA GLN A 219 18.69 7.01 -21.60
C GLN A 219 19.82 6.06 -22.00
N GLU A 220 20.82 5.88 -21.15
CA GLU A 220 21.92 4.95 -21.42
C GLU A 220 21.53 3.54 -20.98
N HIS A 221 21.62 2.59 -21.90
CA HIS A 221 21.43 1.18 -21.63
C HIS A 221 22.61 0.37 -22.20
N PRO A 222 22.93 -0.80 -21.63
CA PRO A 222 23.89 -1.74 -22.19
C PRO A 222 23.57 -2.14 -23.64
N ASP A 223 24.56 -2.69 -24.33
CA ASP A 223 24.35 -3.33 -25.62
C ASP A 223 23.69 -4.72 -25.47
N ALA A 224 23.17 -5.27 -26.57
CA ALA A 224 22.55 -6.60 -26.56
C ALA A 224 23.52 -7.71 -26.10
N GLN A 225 24.83 -7.52 -26.29
CA GLN A 225 25.83 -8.51 -25.89
C GLN A 225 25.89 -8.65 -24.36
N PHE A 226 25.76 -7.55 -23.62
CA PHE A 226 25.67 -7.58 -22.16
C PHE A 226 24.56 -8.53 -21.67
N TYR A 227 23.37 -8.46 -22.27
CA TYR A 227 22.24 -9.31 -21.88
C TYR A 227 22.44 -10.77 -22.29
N SER A 228 22.80 -11.02 -23.55
CA SER A 228 23.03 -12.39 -24.08
C SER A 228 24.19 -13.14 -23.40
N ALA A 229 25.14 -12.42 -22.81
CA ALA A 229 26.24 -13.02 -22.05
C ALA A 229 25.80 -13.55 -20.68
N GLN A 230 24.65 -13.10 -20.16
CA GLN A 230 24.05 -13.63 -18.96
C GLN A 230 23.33 -14.94 -19.30
N GLN A 231 23.76 -16.04 -18.67
CA GLN A 231 23.11 -17.35 -18.81
C GLN A 231 22.28 -17.58 -17.55
N LEU A 232 20.97 -17.36 -17.68
CA LEU A 232 20.04 -17.43 -16.56
C LEU A 232 19.56 -18.87 -16.39
N ASP A 233 19.76 -19.42 -15.19
CA ASP A 233 19.19 -20.71 -14.82
C ASP A 233 17.65 -20.59 -14.81
N PRO A 234 16.90 -21.48 -15.48
CA PRO A 234 15.45 -21.43 -15.57
C PRO A 234 14.76 -21.94 -14.28
N THR A 235 15.37 -21.72 -13.11
CA THR A 235 14.79 -22.02 -11.80
C THR A 235 14.88 -20.81 -10.88
N ASP A 236 16.06 -20.38 -10.45
CA ASP A 236 16.28 -19.15 -9.68
C ASP A 236 17.70 -18.64 -9.84
N GLY A 237 17.91 -17.37 -9.48
CA GLY A 237 19.23 -16.76 -9.60
C GLY A 237 19.22 -15.25 -9.39
N PHE A 238 20.19 -14.60 -10.04
CA PHE A 238 20.33 -13.15 -10.06
C PHE A 238 20.57 -12.62 -11.48
N ILE A 239 19.89 -11.53 -11.83
CA ILE A 239 20.09 -10.78 -13.08
C ILE A 239 20.99 -9.58 -12.78
N GLU A 240 22.02 -9.37 -13.59
CA GLU A 240 22.86 -8.18 -13.52
C GLU A 240 22.27 -7.05 -14.35
N THR A 241 22.00 -5.91 -13.69
CA THR A 241 21.51 -4.67 -14.31
C THR A 241 22.68 -3.80 -14.80
N ARG A 242 22.37 -2.73 -15.54
CA ARG A 242 23.35 -1.81 -16.15
C ARG A 242 24.32 -1.15 -15.18
N ASP A 243 23.97 -1.07 -13.90
CA ASP A 243 24.83 -0.50 -12.84
C ASP A 243 25.55 -1.58 -11.99
N GLY A 244 25.45 -2.84 -12.39
CA GLY A 244 26.01 -3.99 -11.67
C GLY A 244 25.24 -4.37 -10.41
N THR A 245 24.02 -3.84 -10.21
CA THR A 245 23.11 -4.34 -9.17
C THR A 245 22.53 -5.69 -9.60
N LEU A 246 22.53 -6.65 -8.67
CA LEU A 246 22.00 -7.99 -8.89
C LEU A 246 20.55 -8.08 -8.38
N LEU A 247 19.61 -8.41 -9.26
CA LEU A 247 18.19 -8.59 -8.93
C LEU A 247 17.87 -10.07 -8.77
N ALA A 248 17.30 -10.47 -7.64
CA ALA A 248 16.92 -11.85 -7.40
C ALA A 248 15.69 -12.21 -8.25
N TYR A 249 15.74 -13.36 -8.94
CA TYR A 249 14.61 -13.88 -9.71
C TYR A 249 14.34 -15.35 -9.40
N ARG A 250 13.15 -15.80 -9.80
CA ARG A 250 12.73 -17.20 -9.83
C ARG A 250 11.82 -17.44 -11.03
N VAL A 251 11.92 -18.61 -11.63
CA VAL A 251 11.15 -19.06 -12.80
C VAL A 251 10.39 -20.34 -12.44
N VAL A 252 9.19 -20.48 -12.99
CA VAL A 252 8.40 -21.71 -13.05
C VAL A 252 8.13 -22.01 -14.51
N LEU A 253 8.67 -23.12 -15.01
CA LEU A 253 8.45 -23.56 -16.38
C LEU A 253 7.20 -24.46 -16.49
N PRO A 254 6.50 -24.46 -17.64
CA PRO A 254 5.48 -25.45 -17.96
C PRO A 254 6.01 -26.89 -17.90
N ASP A 255 5.11 -27.87 -17.76
CA ASP A 255 5.51 -29.28 -17.84
C ASP A 255 5.94 -29.63 -19.28
N PRO A 256 7.23 -29.95 -19.51
CA PRO A 256 7.72 -30.20 -20.86
C PRO A 256 7.17 -31.51 -21.46
N GLN A 257 6.58 -32.39 -20.65
CA GLN A 257 5.88 -33.58 -21.17
C GLN A 257 4.55 -33.24 -21.84
N ILE A 258 3.96 -32.09 -21.48
CA ILE A 258 2.69 -31.61 -22.03
C ILE A 258 2.94 -30.60 -23.16
N PHE A 259 3.83 -29.63 -22.92
CA PHE A 259 4.03 -28.48 -23.80
C PHE A 259 5.30 -28.58 -24.68
N GLY A 260 6.10 -29.63 -24.53
CA GLY A 260 7.40 -29.74 -25.21
C GLY A 260 8.50 -28.94 -24.48
N PRO A 261 9.73 -28.93 -25.01
CA PRO A 261 10.91 -28.40 -24.29
C PRO A 261 11.05 -26.87 -24.27
N GLY A 262 10.12 -26.13 -24.87
CA GLY A 262 10.24 -24.69 -25.12
C GLY A 262 10.78 -24.34 -26.53
N PRO A 263 11.04 -23.06 -26.82
CA PRO A 263 10.91 -21.91 -25.92
C PRO A 263 9.45 -21.65 -25.51
N TYR A 264 9.25 -20.88 -24.43
CA TYR A 264 7.93 -20.56 -23.88
C TYR A 264 7.72 -19.06 -23.80
N ASP A 265 6.48 -18.62 -23.97
CA ASP A 265 6.08 -17.25 -23.66
C ASP A 265 6.21 -17.01 -22.15
N LEU A 266 6.90 -15.93 -21.80
CA LEU A 266 7.25 -15.61 -20.43
C LEU A 266 6.37 -14.48 -19.89
N LEU A 267 5.63 -14.77 -18.81
CA LEU A 267 4.99 -13.74 -18.00
C LEU A 267 5.83 -13.38 -16.78
N VAL A 268 6.18 -12.11 -16.63
CA VAL A 268 6.99 -11.62 -15.51
C VAL A 268 6.17 -10.79 -14.53
N THR A 269 6.27 -11.10 -13.23
CA THR A 269 5.83 -10.23 -12.13
C THR A 269 7.04 -9.53 -11.50
N TYR A 270 7.01 -8.21 -11.38
CA TYR A 270 8.10 -7.41 -10.80
C TYR A 270 7.63 -6.74 -9.50
N SER A 271 8.18 -7.19 -8.37
CA SER A 271 7.55 -6.91 -7.07
C SER A 271 8.54 -6.67 -5.93
N GLY A 272 8.19 -5.70 -5.09
CA GLY A 272 8.80 -5.47 -3.77
C GLY A 272 8.05 -6.14 -2.62
N TYR A 273 7.08 -7.02 -2.92
CA TYR A 273 6.38 -7.84 -1.93
C TYR A 273 7.23 -9.03 -1.51
N GLN A 274 6.99 -10.25 -2.00
CA GLN A 274 7.59 -11.53 -1.57
C GLN A 274 8.84 -11.93 -2.37
N PRO A 275 9.72 -12.82 -1.86
CA PRO A 275 10.81 -13.36 -2.66
C PRO A 275 10.28 -13.92 -3.98
N SER A 276 10.79 -13.37 -5.08
CA SER A 276 10.54 -13.68 -6.49
C SER A 276 9.26 -14.48 -6.81
N LEU A 277 9.22 -15.79 -6.54
CA LEU A 277 8.01 -16.63 -6.51
C LEU A 277 8.10 -17.61 -5.31
N GLU A 278 7.01 -17.80 -4.56
CA GLU A 278 6.95 -18.68 -3.39
C GLU A 278 5.79 -19.69 -3.51
N THR A 279 6.00 -20.77 -4.26
CA THR A 279 4.96 -21.78 -4.60
C THR A 279 4.51 -22.63 -3.42
N SER A 280 5.13 -22.50 -2.24
CA SER A 280 4.90 -23.42 -1.13
C SER A 280 3.75 -23.05 -0.19
N ASN A 281 3.18 -21.82 -0.21
CA ASN A 281 1.99 -21.53 0.61
C ASN A 281 1.24 -20.19 0.45
N SER A 282 1.38 -19.41 -0.63
CA SER A 282 0.71 -18.11 -0.72
C SER A 282 -0.51 -18.13 -1.67
N TYR A 283 -1.61 -17.48 -1.24
CA TYR A 283 -2.78 -17.20 -2.09
C TYR A 283 -2.41 -16.33 -3.32
N GLN A 284 -1.25 -15.67 -3.28
CA GLN A 284 -0.72 -14.80 -4.33
C GLN A 284 -0.13 -15.56 -5.53
N ASN A 285 0.31 -16.82 -5.37
CA ASN A 285 1.02 -17.57 -6.42
C ASN A 285 0.16 -18.59 -7.20
N LYS A 286 -1.07 -18.86 -6.75
CA LYS A 286 -2.01 -19.74 -7.47
C LYS A 286 -2.30 -19.31 -8.92
N PRO A 287 -2.44 -18.00 -9.24
CA PRO A 287 -2.70 -17.59 -10.61
C PRO A 287 -1.52 -17.86 -11.56
N PHE A 288 -0.30 -17.78 -11.04
CA PHE A 288 0.92 -18.11 -11.79
C PHE A 288 1.06 -19.61 -12.04
N GLU A 289 0.63 -20.47 -11.12
CA GLU A 289 0.51 -21.90 -11.37
C GLU A 289 -0.53 -22.20 -12.47
N GLN A 290 -1.63 -21.44 -12.52
CA GLN A 290 -2.63 -21.57 -13.58
C GLN A 290 -2.07 -21.17 -14.95
N LEU A 291 -1.29 -20.09 -15.03
CA LEU A 291 -0.60 -19.69 -16.27
C LEU A 291 0.41 -20.75 -16.73
N SER A 292 1.19 -21.31 -15.80
CA SER A 292 2.12 -22.40 -16.13
C SER A 292 1.39 -23.65 -16.62
N ALA A 293 0.23 -23.97 -16.03
CA ALA A 293 -0.64 -25.04 -16.51
C ALA A 293 -1.30 -24.76 -17.86
N LEU A 294 -1.27 -23.51 -18.35
CA LEU A 294 -1.72 -23.12 -19.69
C LEU A 294 -0.57 -23.08 -20.72
N GLY A 295 0.68 -23.29 -20.30
CA GLY A 295 1.84 -23.35 -21.20
C GLY A 295 2.79 -22.15 -21.12
N TYR A 296 2.54 -21.19 -20.23
CA TYR A 296 3.42 -20.03 -20.03
C TYR A 296 4.57 -20.32 -19.05
N ALA A 297 5.77 -19.87 -19.37
CA ALA A 297 6.78 -19.67 -18.33
C ALA A 297 6.37 -18.49 -17.45
N VAL A 298 6.62 -18.58 -16.15
CA VAL A 298 6.36 -17.47 -15.23
C VAL A 298 7.61 -17.13 -14.45
N ALA A 299 8.01 -15.86 -14.46
CA ALA A 299 9.10 -15.37 -13.63
C ALA A 299 8.63 -14.33 -12.62
N GLY A 300 9.23 -14.35 -11.43
CA GLY A 300 9.13 -13.26 -10.47
C GLY A 300 10.48 -12.61 -10.27
N VAL A 301 10.54 -11.28 -10.32
CA VAL A 301 11.75 -10.49 -10.11
C VAL A 301 11.56 -9.59 -8.90
N ASN A 302 12.52 -9.60 -7.98
CA ASN A 302 12.50 -8.70 -6.84
C ASN A 302 13.07 -7.32 -7.20
N MET A 303 12.34 -6.27 -6.84
CA MET A 303 12.79 -4.88 -6.99
C MET A 303 14.10 -4.65 -6.25
N ARG A 304 14.96 -3.76 -6.76
CA ARG A 304 16.18 -3.35 -6.04
C ARG A 304 15.87 -2.89 -4.62
N GLY A 305 16.78 -3.19 -3.70
CA GLY A 305 16.61 -2.86 -2.28
C GLY A 305 15.44 -3.59 -1.60
N SER A 306 14.91 -4.66 -2.20
CA SER A 306 13.91 -5.56 -1.60
C SER A 306 14.42 -7.00 -1.61
N SER A 307 13.95 -7.84 -0.68
CA SER A 307 14.33 -9.27 -0.64
C SER A 307 15.85 -9.49 -0.75
N CYS A 308 16.30 -10.45 -1.56
CA CYS A 308 17.71 -10.68 -1.87
C CYS A 308 18.26 -9.82 -3.02
N SER A 309 17.48 -8.90 -3.61
CA SER A 309 18.01 -7.97 -4.61
C SER A 309 18.91 -6.92 -3.98
N GLY A 310 19.99 -6.59 -4.66
CA GLY A 310 20.95 -5.57 -4.26
C GLY A 310 20.41 -4.15 -4.39
N GLY A 311 21.26 -3.17 -4.06
CA GLY A 311 20.89 -1.75 -4.13
C GLY A 311 20.07 -1.30 -2.93
N ALA A 312 19.53 -0.08 -3.04
CA ALA A 312 18.53 0.42 -2.11
C ALA A 312 17.24 0.77 -2.86
N PHE A 313 16.17 0.81 -2.10
CA PHE A 313 14.83 1.08 -2.55
C PHE A 313 14.47 2.55 -2.27
N ASP A 314 14.11 3.29 -3.32
CA ASP A 314 13.23 4.47 -3.24
C ASP A 314 11.94 4.20 -4.01
N PHE A 315 10.82 4.62 -3.44
CA PHE A 315 9.49 4.29 -3.93
C PHE A 315 9.27 4.86 -5.34
N MET A 316 9.07 3.95 -6.30
CA MET A 316 8.78 4.26 -7.70
C MET A 316 9.82 5.20 -8.34
N GLU A 317 11.07 5.17 -7.88
CA GLU A 317 12.13 5.96 -8.50
C GLU A 317 12.45 5.45 -9.92
N PRO A 318 12.94 6.32 -10.83
CA PRO A 318 13.30 5.94 -12.20
C PRO A 318 14.21 4.72 -12.33
N LEU A 319 15.12 4.51 -11.39
CA LEU A 319 16.05 3.38 -11.40
C LEU A 319 15.31 2.03 -11.35
N THR A 320 14.19 1.94 -10.62
CA THR A 320 13.36 0.73 -10.60
C THR A 320 12.68 0.44 -11.94
N TRP A 321 12.46 1.46 -12.77
CA TRP A 321 11.85 1.29 -14.09
C TRP A 321 12.89 0.76 -15.08
N LEU A 322 14.13 1.26 -14.95
CA LEU A 322 15.28 0.86 -15.77
C LEU A 322 15.79 -0.54 -15.43
N ASP A 323 15.68 -0.97 -14.17
CA ASP A 323 15.82 -2.38 -13.78
C ASP A 323 14.83 -3.26 -14.56
N GLY A 324 13.62 -2.75 -14.75
CA GLY A 324 12.58 -3.30 -15.61
C GLY A 324 13.05 -3.60 -17.02
N TYR A 325 13.58 -2.57 -17.67
CA TYR A 325 14.19 -2.70 -18.98
C TYR A 325 15.26 -3.80 -18.99
N ASP A 326 16.18 -3.75 -18.02
CA ASP A 326 17.33 -4.65 -18.02
C ASP A 326 16.92 -6.12 -17.83
N PHE A 327 15.92 -6.42 -16.99
CA PHE A 327 15.47 -7.81 -16.83
C PHE A 327 14.67 -8.31 -18.03
N VAL A 328 13.91 -7.45 -18.73
CA VAL A 328 13.18 -7.86 -19.94
C VAL A 328 14.16 -8.31 -21.00
N GLU A 329 15.19 -7.50 -21.27
CA GLU A 329 16.22 -7.81 -22.27
C GLU A 329 17.09 -9.00 -21.85
N ALA A 330 17.34 -9.19 -20.54
CA ALA A 330 18.08 -10.34 -20.05
C ALA A 330 17.29 -11.66 -20.23
N PHE A 331 15.99 -11.64 -19.96
CA PHE A 331 15.14 -12.82 -20.17
C PHE A 331 14.92 -13.13 -21.65
N SER A 332 14.64 -12.12 -22.49
CA SER A 332 14.43 -12.32 -23.92
C SER A 332 15.66 -12.88 -24.64
N ALA A 333 16.85 -12.73 -24.06
CA ALA A 333 18.09 -13.28 -24.60
C ALA A 333 18.31 -14.78 -24.28
N GLN A 334 17.43 -15.42 -23.50
CA GLN A 334 17.56 -16.83 -23.14
C GLN A 334 16.92 -17.76 -24.18
N ASP A 335 17.48 -18.95 -24.37
CA ASP A 335 17.03 -19.91 -25.39
C ASP A 335 15.70 -20.61 -25.07
N TRP A 336 15.23 -20.47 -23.82
CA TRP A 336 13.97 -21.03 -23.32
C TRP A 336 12.83 -20.01 -23.29
N VAL A 337 13.06 -18.75 -23.71
CA VAL A 337 12.06 -17.66 -23.78
C VAL A 337 11.75 -17.37 -25.24
N ASP A 338 10.47 -17.22 -25.56
CA ASP A 338 9.99 -16.78 -26.89
C ASP A 338 9.57 -15.30 -26.81
N ASP A 339 8.34 -15.01 -26.40
CA ASP A 339 7.84 -13.66 -26.14
C ASP A 339 7.89 -13.29 -24.63
N VAL A 340 7.95 -12.00 -24.32
CA VAL A 340 7.95 -11.49 -22.93
C VAL A 340 6.78 -10.55 -22.70
N ALA A 341 5.94 -10.88 -21.72
CA ALA A 341 4.93 -10.00 -21.17
C ALA A 341 5.15 -9.72 -19.69
N LEU A 342 4.60 -8.60 -19.22
CA LEU A 342 4.46 -8.34 -17.78
C LEU A 342 3.00 -8.57 -17.37
N GLY A 343 2.77 -9.13 -16.20
CA GLY A 343 1.40 -9.40 -15.73
C GLY A 343 1.29 -9.69 -14.25
N ASP A 344 0.46 -8.91 -13.56
CA ASP A 344 0.05 -9.04 -12.16
C ASP A 344 -0.91 -7.89 -11.82
N GLN A 345 -1.33 -7.81 -10.56
CA GLN A 345 -2.13 -6.73 -10.00
C GLN A 345 -1.40 -5.94 -8.90
N SER A 346 -1.97 -4.83 -8.43
CA SER A 346 -1.42 -4.03 -7.32
C SER A 346 -0.09 -3.37 -7.70
N TRP A 347 0.86 -3.32 -6.77
CA TRP A 347 2.22 -2.86 -7.00
C TRP A 347 2.91 -3.55 -8.20
N PRO A 348 2.95 -4.90 -8.34
CA PRO A 348 3.50 -5.51 -9.54
C PRO A 348 2.66 -5.23 -10.79
N GLY A 349 1.35 -5.03 -10.67
CA GLY A 349 0.51 -4.48 -11.75
C GLY A 349 0.95 -3.07 -12.20
N LEU A 350 1.22 -2.21 -11.23
CA LEU A 350 1.60 -0.83 -11.44
C LEU A 350 2.97 -0.70 -12.09
N THR A 351 3.97 -1.46 -11.62
CA THR A 351 5.35 -1.34 -12.13
C THR A 351 5.45 -1.59 -13.63
N GLN A 352 4.56 -2.40 -14.20
CA GLN A 352 4.52 -2.66 -15.64
C GLN A 352 4.36 -1.38 -16.47
N LEU A 353 3.54 -0.43 -16.01
CA LEU A 353 3.35 0.86 -16.69
C LEU A 353 4.67 1.64 -16.74
N TYR A 354 5.47 1.54 -15.68
CA TYR A 354 6.75 2.24 -15.59
C TYR A 354 7.80 1.55 -16.45
N VAL A 355 7.91 0.22 -16.37
CA VAL A 355 8.82 -0.57 -17.21
C VAL A 355 8.51 -0.35 -18.68
N ALA A 356 7.26 -0.51 -19.10
CA ALA A 356 6.85 -0.31 -20.49
C ALA A 356 7.08 1.13 -20.97
N SER A 357 7.02 2.14 -20.09
CA SER A 357 7.35 3.53 -20.44
C SER A 357 8.83 3.75 -20.78
N THR A 358 9.71 2.81 -20.39
CA THR A 358 11.14 2.79 -20.80
C THR A 358 11.36 2.17 -22.18
N GLN A 359 10.31 1.60 -22.78
CA GLN A 359 10.29 1.01 -24.11
C GLN A 359 11.36 -0.08 -24.33
N PRO A 360 11.38 -1.17 -23.54
CA PRO A 360 12.24 -2.32 -23.82
C PRO A 360 11.86 -2.90 -25.20
N PRO A 361 12.81 -3.07 -26.12
CA PRO A 361 12.50 -3.55 -27.46
C PRO A 361 12.03 -5.00 -27.50
N SER A 362 12.32 -5.82 -26.48
CA SER A 362 11.83 -7.19 -26.35
C SER A 362 10.60 -7.35 -25.45
N LEU A 363 9.88 -6.27 -25.15
CA LEU A 363 8.60 -6.37 -24.42
C LEU A 363 7.45 -6.47 -25.44
N ASP A 364 6.61 -7.50 -25.32
CA ASP A 364 5.53 -7.76 -26.27
C ASP A 364 4.17 -7.27 -25.78
N ALA A 365 3.88 -7.35 -24.48
CA ALA A 365 2.63 -6.87 -23.91
C ALA A 365 2.69 -6.61 -22.40
N ILE A 366 1.74 -5.84 -21.87
CA ILE A 366 1.51 -5.71 -20.43
C ILE A 366 0.05 -5.97 -20.04
N VAL A 367 -0.15 -6.62 -18.89
CA VAL A 367 -1.44 -6.90 -18.29
C VAL A 367 -1.48 -6.30 -16.88
N ALA A 368 -1.89 -5.04 -16.82
CA ALA A 368 -1.78 -4.17 -15.67
C ALA A 368 -3.06 -4.17 -14.81
N GLY A 369 -3.06 -4.97 -13.74
CA GLY A 369 -4.19 -5.09 -12.82
C GLY A 369 -4.15 -4.10 -11.65
N SER A 370 -5.30 -3.50 -11.30
CA SER A 370 -5.48 -2.71 -10.07
C SER A 370 -4.35 -1.71 -9.82
N VAL A 371 -4.12 -0.86 -10.82
CA VAL A 371 -3.02 0.12 -10.85
C VAL A 371 -3.42 1.47 -10.25
N VAL A 372 -2.45 2.36 -10.10
CA VAL A 372 -2.58 3.74 -9.60
C VAL A 372 -2.13 4.70 -10.71
N GLY A 373 -2.91 5.74 -10.99
CA GLY A 373 -2.53 6.78 -11.94
C GLY A 373 -1.70 7.89 -11.29
N ASP A 374 -2.19 8.39 -10.16
CA ASP A 374 -1.62 9.50 -9.41
C ASP A 374 -1.66 9.19 -7.92
N PHE A 375 -0.50 8.88 -7.33
CA PHE A 375 -0.42 8.51 -5.92
C PHE A 375 -1.00 9.55 -4.96
N TYR A 376 -0.86 10.84 -5.27
CA TYR A 376 -1.39 11.89 -4.42
C TYR A 376 -2.92 11.80 -4.37
N ARG A 377 -3.58 11.75 -5.53
CA ARG A 377 -5.06 11.79 -5.60
C ARG A 377 -5.72 10.45 -5.34
N ASP A 378 -5.07 9.37 -5.72
CA ASP A 378 -5.69 8.04 -5.77
C ASP A 378 -5.51 7.29 -4.44
N VAL A 379 -4.41 7.55 -3.71
CA VAL A 379 -4.01 6.74 -2.55
C VAL A 379 -3.81 7.59 -1.30
N PHE A 380 -2.93 8.60 -1.33
CA PHE A 380 -2.42 9.23 -0.11
C PHE A 380 -3.19 10.46 0.34
N TYR A 381 -3.71 11.26 -0.60
CA TYR A 381 -4.43 12.51 -0.32
C TYR A 381 -5.67 12.70 -1.24
N PRO A 382 -6.64 11.76 -1.30
CA PRO A 382 -7.87 11.97 -2.06
C PRO A 382 -8.56 13.29 -1.69
N GLY A 383 -8.78 14.16 -2.68
CA GLY A 383 -9.36 15.48 -2.46
C GLY A 383 -8.51 16.43 -1.61
N GLY A 384 -7.22 16.15 -1.42
CA GLY A 384 -6.34 16.91 -0.52
C GLY A 384 -6.47 16.53 0.96
N ILE A 385 -7.15 15.41 1.27
CA ILE A 385 -7.33 14.92 2.64
C ILE A 385 -6.46 13.68 2.85
N GLN A 386 -5.58 13.70 3.84
CA GLN A 386 -4.66 12.59 4.10
C GLN A 386 -5.42 11.30 4.42
N ASN A 387 -5.18 10.27 3.61
CA ASN A 387 -5.66 8.91 3.82
C ASN A 387 -4.70 8.17 4.76
N ILE A 388 -4.98 8.21 6.06
CA ILE A 388 -4.25 7.52 7.12
C ILE A 388 -4.54 6.01 7.20
N GLY A 389 -5.35 5.50 6.27
CA GLY A 389 -5.69 4.09 6.15
C GLY A 389 -4.63 3.27 5.40
N PHE A 390 -5.02 2.67 4.27
CA PHE A 390 -4.18 1.73 3.52
C PHE A 390 -2.77 2.23 3.26
N GLY A 391 -2.63 3.40 2.63
CA GLY A 391 -1.34 3.87 2.13
C GLY A 391 -0.29 3.96 3.23
N HIS A 392 -0.66 4.48 4.42
CA HIS A 392 0.26 4.63 5.55
C HIS A 392 0.64 3.28 6.18
N ILE A 393 -0.34 2.39 6.39
CA ILE A 393 -0.10 1.05 6.93
C ILE A 393 0.77 0.23 5.98
N TRP A 394 0.48 0.33 4.68
CA TRP A 394 1.22 -0.33 3.62
C TRP A 394 2.67 0.16 3.56
N ALA A 395 2.88 1.48 3.57
CA ALA A 395 4.21 2.09 3.57
C ALA A 395 5.05 1.66 4.79
N ALA A 396 4.48 1.70 6.00
CA ALA A 396 5.15 1.22 7.21
C ALA A 396 5.52 -0.28 7.11
N GLY A 397 4.65 -1.09 6.53
CA GLY A 397 4.93 -2.49 6.24
C GLY A 397 6.10 -2.69 5.28
N ARG A 398 6.16 -1.89 4.20
CA ARG A 398 7.29 -1.93 3.24
C ARG A 398 8.61 -1.58 3.92
N ASP A 399 8.64 -0.51 4.72
CA ASP A 399 9.83 -0.07 5.44
C ASP A 399 10.39 -1.18 6.33
N ILE A 400 9.52 -1.89 7.05
CA ILE A 400 9.90 -2.98 7.97
C ILE A 400 10.30 -4.26 7.23
N GLU A 401 9.57 -4.62 6.16
CA GLU A 401 9.84 -5.84 5.40
C GLU A 401 11.13 -5.74 4.58
N ASN A 402 11.44 -4.55 4.06
CA ASN A 402 12.63 -4.32 3.25
C ASN A 402 13.84 -3.90 4.08
N ALA A 403 13.71 -3.56 5.37
CA ALA A 403 14.84 -3.35 6.27
C ALA A 403 15.77 -4.57 6.33
N PHE A 404 16.99 -4.37 6.87
CA PHE A 404 17.82 -5.48 7.33
C PHE A 404 18.13 -5.30 8.82
N PRO A 405 18.07 -6.34 9.67
CA PRO A 405 17.44 -7.63 9.36
C PRO A 405 15.97 -7.42 8.96
N SER A 406 15.50 -8.17 7.97
CA SER A 406 14.13 -8.08 7.48
C SER A 406 13.18 -8.64 8.53
N SER A 407 11.95 -8.14 8.59
CA SER A 407 10.90 -8.81 9.38
C SER A 407 10.54 -10.21 8.87
N ARG A 408 10.96 -10.55 7.65
CA ARG A 408 10.71 -11.86 7.06
C ARG A 408 11.89 -12.79 7.26
N GLN A 409 11.64 -13.82 8.05
CA GLN A 409 12.65 -14.81 8.41
C GLN A 409 13.25 -15.53 7.20
N GLN A 410 12.47 -15.77 6.14
CA GLN A 410 12.97 -16.41 4.92
C GLN A 410 14.07 -15.60 4.20
N ILE A 411 13.99 -14.26 4.21
CA ILE A 411 15.02 -13.40 3.60
C ILE A 411 16.30 -13.49 4.41
N ASN A 412 16.19 -13.39 5.74
CA ASN A 412 17.34 -13.51 6.63
C ASN A 412 17.98 -14.91 6.56
N ALA A 413 17.16 -15.96 6.46
CA ALA A 413 17.64 -17.34 6.30
C ALA A 413 18.36 -17.53 4.95
N ARG A 414 17.83 -16.99 3.85
CA ARG A 414 18.53 -17.01 2.56
C ARG A 414 19.83 -16.22 2.62
N ALA A 415 19.85 -15.03 3.24
CA ALA A 415 21.08 -14.25 3.42
C ALA A 415 22.15 -14.98 4.27
N GLN A 416 21.76 -15.90 5.15
CA GLN A 416 22.72 -16.74 5.89
C GLN A 416 23.30 -17.88 5.04
N ALA A 417 22.57 -18.34 4.02
CA ALA A 417 22.94 -19.50 3.20
C ALA A 417 23.53 -19.12 1.83
N ASP A 418 23.15 -17.96 1.29
CA ASP A 418 23.52 -17.47 -0.04
C ASP A 418 24.37 -16.19 0.09
N PRO A 419 25.68 -16.24 -0.21
CA PRO A 419 26.58 -15.11 -0.05
C PRO A 419 26.26 -13.94 -0.98
N ILE A 420 25.60 -14.17 -2.12
CA ILE A 420 25.15 -13.08 -3.00
C ILE A 420 23.98 -12.36 -2.34
N CYS A 421 23.00 -13.09 -1.81
CA CYS A 421 21.91 -12.49 -1.04
C CYS A 421 22.44 -11.68 0.15
N ALA A 422 23.44 -12.20 0.87
CA ALA A 422 24.09 -11.50 1.98
C ALA A 422 24.75 -10.19 1.53
N ALA A 423 25.55 -10.23 0.46
CA ALA A 423 26.22 -9.06 -0.09
C ALA A 423 25.22 -8.00 -0.58
N ASN A 424 24.10 -8.43 -1.16
CA ASN A 424 23.04 -7.56 -1.63
C ASN A 424 22.31 -6.79 -0.52
N GLN A 425 22.50 -7.14 0.76
CA GLN A 425 21.96 -6.37 1.90
C GLN A 425 22.81 -5.14 2.27
N ALA A 426 23.99 -4.96 1.66
CA ALA A 426 24.95 -3.93 2.08
C ALA A 426 24.40 -2.50 2.02
N LEU A 427 23.54 -2.19 1.04
CA LEU A 427 22.93 -0.85 0.91
C LEU A 427 21.59 -0.73 1.60
N ARG A 428 21.17 -1.71 2.42
CA ARG A 428 19.80 -1.71 2.94
C ARG A 428 19.52 -0.62 3.97
N GLY A 429 20.56 -0.10 4.63
CA GLY A 429 20.46 1.09 5.46
C GLY A 429 20.13 2.36 4.67
N GLN A 430 20.32 2.36 3.35
CA GLN A 430 20.09 3.50 2.45
C GLN A 430 18.70 3.51 1.81
N ASN A 431 17.82 2.56 2.15
CA ASN A 431 16.42 2.58 1.71
C ASN A 431 15.74 3.87 2.21
N VAL A 432 14.97 4.51 1.33
CA VAL A 432 14.20 5.70 1.70
C VAL A 432 12.99 5.28 2.55
N ASN A 433 12.79 5.94 3.69
CA ASN A 433 11.64 5.65 4.54
C ASN A 433 10.37 6.20 3.87
N LEU A 434 9.52 5.31 3.37
CA LEU A 434 8.37 5.71 2.57
C LEU A 434 7.33 6.42 3.41
N ARG A 435 7.03 5.93 4.61
CA ARG A 435 6.02 6.54 5.49
C ARG A 435 6.38 7.99 5.84
N GLU A 436 7.60 8.23 6.28
CA GLU A 436 8.10 9.57 6.59
C GLU A 436 8.09 10.46 5.35
N THR A 437 8.46 9.92 4.19
CA THR A 437 8.44 10.69 2.93
C THR A 437 7.03 11.12 2.56
N ILE A 438 6.01 10.28 2.73
CA ILE A 438 4.60 10.63 2.49
C ILE A 438 4.16 11.78 3.42
N GLU A 439 4.53 11.72 4.70
CA GLU A 439 4.19 12.73 5.71
C GLU A 439 4.87 14.09 5.42
N GLN A 440 6.04 14.08 4.80
CA GLN A 440 6.79 15.29 4.43
C GLN A 440 6.30 15.96 3.14
N HIS A 441 5.42 15.32 2.37
CA HIS A 441 4.90 15.83 1.09
C HIS A 441 3.37 15.93 1.07
N PRO A 442 2.76 16.81 1.88
CA PRO A 442 1.30 16.94 1.99
C PRO A 442 0.60 17.66 0.82
N PHE A 443 1.36 18.13 -0.17
CA PHE A 443 0.87 18.84 -1.35
C PHE A 443 1.32 18.16 -2.63
N ASP A 444 0.57 18.35 -3.71
CA ASP A 444 0.84 17.78 -5.03
C ASP A 444 1.98 18.51 -5.76
N GLY A 445 3.21 18.25 -5.32
CA GLY A 445 4.44 18.82 -5.88
C GLY A 445 5.28 17.82 -6.68
N ASP A 446 6.52 18.23 -6.97
CA ASP A 446 7.49 17.48 -7.79
C ASP A 446 7.70 16.03 -7.31
N TYR A 447 7.66 15.77 -6.00
CA TYR A 447 7.79 14.42 -5.45
C TYR A 447 6.72 13.45 -6.00
N TRP A 448 5.46 13.88 -6.02
CA TRP A 448 4.33 13.08 -6.52
C TRP A 448 4.30 13.06 -8.04
N GLN A 449 4.46 14.22 -8.67
CA GLN A 449 4.38 14.34 -10.13
C GLN A 449 5.49 13.56 -10.85
N SER A 450 6.70 13.52 -10.29
CA SER A 450 7.80 12.71 -10.84
C SER A 450 7.57 11.19 -10.74
N ARG A 451 6.60 10.76 -9.94
CA ARG A 451 6.22 9.36 -9.69
C ARG A 451 4.81 9.04 -10.17
N SER A 452 4.17 9.91 -10.97
CA SER A 452 2.82 9.67 -11.48
C SER A 452 2.87 8.91 -12.81
N ALA A 453 2.11 7.81 -12.89
CA ALA A 453 1.94 7.05 -14.13
C ALA A 453 1.23 7.88 -15.21
N GLU A 454 0.42 8.88 -14.85
CA GLU A 454 -0.23 9.78 -15.82
C GLU A 454 0.78 10.48 -16.75
N SER A 455 2.01 10.72 -16.29
CA SER A 455 3.08 11.34 -17.07
C SER A 455 3.87 10.37 -17.95
N LEU A 456 3.65 9.07 -17.77
CA LEU A 456 4.46 7.99 -18.34
C LEU A 456 3.71 7.16 -19.37
N VAL A 457 2.41 6.90 -19.15
CA VAL A 457 1.63 5.97 -19.99
C VAL A 457 1.56 6.38 -21.48
N GLY A 458 1.66 7.67 -21.78
CA GLY A 458 1.76 8.17 -23.17
C GLY A 458 3.02 7.73 -23.92
N LYS A 459 4.01 7.16 -23.23
CA LYS A 459 5.24 6.61 -23.83
C LYS A 459 5.14 5.11 -24.12
N ILE A 460 4.13 4.41 -23.59
CA ILE A 460 4.01 2.97 -23.77
C ILE A 460 3.61 2.66 -25.21
N GLN A 461 4.35 1.76 -25.87
CA GLN A 461 4.12 1.40 -27.28
C GLN A 461 3.65 -0.04 -27.48
N VAL A 462 3.65 -0.84 -26.42
CA VAL A 462 3.19 -2.23 -26.44
C VAL A 462 1.70 -2.31 -26.13
N PRO A 463 0.97 -3.33 -26.62
CA PRO A 463 -0.39 -3.64 -26.19
C PRO A 463 -0.57 -3.64 -24.67
N VAL A 464 -1.68 -3.07 -24.21
CA VAL A 464 -2.03 -2.93 -22.80
C VAL A 464 -3.41 -3.49 -22.52
N LEU A 465 -3.51 -4.47 -21.62
CA LEU A 465 -4.76 -4.78 -20.92
C LEU A 465 -4.70 -4.17 -19.54
N GLN A 466 -5.56 -3.19 -19.27
CA GLN A 466 -5.68 -2.56 -17.97
C GLN A 466 -6.96 -3.05 -17.27
N VAL A 467 -6.84 -3.48 -16.01
CA VAL A 467 -7.99 -3.92 -15.21
C VAL A 467 -8.19 -2.98 -14.02
N VAL A 468 -9.42 -2.50 -13.84
CA VAL A 468 -9.79 -1.61 -12.72
C VAL A 468 -10.98 -2.19 -11.96
N SER A 469 -10.90 -2.16 -10.64
CA SER A 469 -12.01 -2.47 -9.74
C SER A 469 -12.65 -1.18 -9.22
N TRP A 470 -13.95 -0.99 -9.46
CA TRP A 470 -14.62 0.30 -9.20
C TRP A 470 -14.67 0.70 -7.73
N GLN A 471 -14.71 -0.29 -6.83
CA GLN A 471 -14.85 -0.08 -5.40
C GLN A 471 -13.55 -0.33 -4.64
N ASP A 472 -12.42 -0.42 -5.35
CA ASP A 472 -11.12 -0.72 -4.76
C ASP A 472 -10.65 0.41 -3.82
N PRO A 473 -10.56 0.17 -2.51
CA PRO A 473 -10.18 1.18 -1.55
C PRO A 473 -8.66 1.26 -1.31
N GLN A 474 -7.84 0.45 -1.98
CA GLN A 474 -6.38 0.48 -1.89
C GLN A 474 -5.75 1.36 -2.96
N VAL A 475 -6.26 1.25 -4.19
CA VAL A 475 -5.71 1.94 -5.37
C VAL A 475 -6.71 2.87 -6.04
N SER A 476 -7.97 2.88 -5.58
CA SER A 476 -9.11 3.60 -6.16
C SER A 476 -9.47 3.15 -7.58
N SER A 477 -10.54 3.73 -8.13
CA SER A 477 -10.92 3.55 -9.52
C SER A 477 -10.35 4.62 -10.46
N HIS A 478 -9.61 5.62 -9.94
CA HIS A 478 -9.04 6.73 -10.72
C HIS A 478 -8.15 6.28 -11.88
N ALA A 479 -7.49 5.12 -11.75
CA ALA A 479 -6.67 4.56 -12.80
C ALA A 479 -7.43 4.37 -14.14
N ALA A 480 -8.76 4.24 -14.14
CA ALA A 480 -9.55 4.21 -15.38
C ALA A 480 -9.31 5.45 -16.27
N ASN A 481 -8.98 6.61 -15.67
CA ASN A 481 -8.65 7.84 -16.40
C ASN A 481 -7.36 7.71 -17.24
N LEU A 482 -6.46 6.78 -16.91
CA LEU A 482 -5.23 6.52 -17.69
C LEU A 482 -5.54 6.09 -19.13
N ALA A 483 -6.69 5.45 -19.37
CA ALA A 483 -7.11 5.04 -20.71
C ALA A 483 -7.09 6.19 -21.74
N SER A 484 -7.33 7.43 -21.28
CA SER A 484 -7.31 8.63 -22.13
C SER A 484 -5.91 9.23 -22.35
N ARG A 485 -4.89 8.71 -21.67
CA ARG A 485 -3.51 9.26 -21.63
C ARG A 485 -2.49 8.42 -22.40
N TYR A 486 -2.82 7.19 -22.78
CA TYR A 486 -1.99 6.40 -23.67
C TYR A 486 -1.84 7.08 -25.05
N SER A 487 -0.78 6.73 -25.78
CA SER A 487 -0.66 7.18 -27.17
C SER A 487 -1.80 6.61 -28.00
N ARG A 488 -2.22 7.34 -29.05
CA ARG A 488 -3.31 6.91 -29.93
C ARG A 488 -3.02 5.62 -30.68
N ASP A 489 -1.74 5.34 -30.91
CA ASP A 489 -1.28 4.18 -31.66
C ASP A 489 -1.02 2.97 -30.74
N THR A 490 -1.19 3.12 -29.43
CA THR A 490 -1.05 2.03 -28.45
C THR A 490 -2.37 1.26 -28.37
N PRO A 491 -2.40 -0.06 -28.64
CA PRO A 491 -3.59 -0.87 -28.42
C PRO A 491 -3.88 -0.97 -26.92
N VAL A 492 -5.01 -0.45 -26.47
CA VAL A 492 -5.39 -0.47 -25.05
C VAL A 492 -6.79 -1.06 -24.89
N ARG A 493 -6.91 -2.09 -24.05
CA ARG A 493 -8.19 -2.61 -23.56
C ARG A 493 -8.32 -2.29 -22.08
N LEU A 494 -9.39 -1.59 -21.70
CA LEU A 494 -9.75 -1.36 -20.30
C LEU A 494 -10.89 -2.30 -19.90
N VAL A 495 -10.66 -3.13 -18.89
CA VAL A 495 -11.68 -3.97 -18.26
C VAL A 495 -12.00 -3.40 -16.89
N GLY A 496 -13.26 -3.04 -16.67
CA GLY A 496 -13.74 -2.52 -15.41
C GLY A 496 -14.72 -3.46 -14.72
N VAL A 497 -14.56 -3.71 -13.42
CA VAL A 497 -15.32 -4.70 -12.66
C VAL A 497 -15.73 -4.20 -11.27
N ASN A 498 -16.84 -4.69 -10.74
CA ASN A 498 -17.24 -4.41 -9.36
C ASN A 498 -16.32 -5.09 -8.34
N GLY A 499 -16.12 -4.45 -7.19
CA GLY A 499 -15.50 -5.08 -6.02
C GLY A 499 -14.11 -4.59 -5.66
N PHE A 500 -13.36 -5.51 -5.04
CA PHE A 500 -12.05 -5.31 -4.44
C PHE A 500 -10.97 -6.01 -5.25
N HIS A 501 -10.00 -5.27 -5.78
CA HIS A 501 -8.74 -5.82 -6.27
C HIS A 501 -8.92 -7.11 -7.11
N GLN A 502 -9.91 -7.10 -8.01
CA GLN A 502 -10.33 -8.26 -8.80
C GLN A 502 -9.49 -8.33 -10.06
N TYR A 503 -8.77 -9.44 -10.23
CA TYR A 503 -7.90 -9.66 -11.39
C TYR A 503 -7.76 -11.14 -11.76
N TRP A 504 -7.47 -12.00 -10.77
CA TRP A 504 -7.16 -13.42 -10.98
C TRP A 504 -8.37 -14.37 -10.93
N SER A 505 -9.59 -13.89 -11.15
CA SER A 505 -10.79 -14.71 -10.99
C SER A 505 -11.95 -14.28 -11.87
N GLY A 506 -12.85 -15.24 -12.12
CA GLY A 506 -14.12 -15.01 -12.80
C GLY A 506 -13.94 -14.45 -14.21
N ALA A 507 -14.83 -13.56 -14.62
CA ALA A 507 -14.85 -13.04 -15.98
C ALA A 507 -13.64 -12.18 -16.35
N VAL A 508 -12.89 -11.64 -15.37
CA VAL A 508 -11.66 -10.89 -15.64
C VAL A 508 -10.54 -11.81 -16.11
N TRP A 509 -10.45 -13.01 -15.52
CA TRP A 509 -9.45 -14.01 -15.92
C TRP A 509 -9.60 -14.41 -17.39
N ASP A 510 -10.84 -14.54 -17.87
CA ASP A 510 -11.12 -14.86 -19.27
C ASP A 510 -10.59 -13.77 -20.22
N GLU A 511 -10.73 -12.48 -19.85
CA GLU A 511 -10.20 -11.36 -20.63
C GLU A 511 -8.67 -11.33 -20.62
N VAL A 512 -8.03 -11.68 -19.49
CA VAL A 512 -6.56 -11.78 -19.37
C VAL A 512 -6.01 -12.89 -20.27
N VAL A 513 -6.58 -14.09 -20.19
CA VAL A 513 -6.14 -15.23 -21.01
C VAL A 513 -6.38 -14.96 -22.50
N GLN A 514 -7.52 -14.36 -22.85
CA GLN A 514 -7.79 -13.97 -24.25
C GLN A 514 -6.77 -12.96 -24.76
N PHE A 515 -6.42 -11.95 -23.96
CA PHE A 515 -5.44 -10.94 -24.36
C PHE A 515 -4.05 -11.55 -24.57
N LEU A 516 -3.60 -12.42 -23.66
CA LEU A 516 -2.32 -13.11 -23.79
C LEU A 516 -2.29 -14.03 -25.03
N ASP A 517 -3.34 -14.81 -25.29
CA ASP A 517 -3.46 -15.67 -26.49
C ASP A 517 -3.45 -14.88 -27.82
N VAL A 518 -3.84 -13.60 -27.77
CA VAL A 518 -3.87 -12.74 -28.96
C VAL A 518 -2.50 -12.12 -29.24
N TYR A 519 -1.80 -11.65 -28.20
CA TYR A 519 -0.60 -10.84 -28.38
C TYR A 519 0.73 -11.58 -28.17
N LEU A 520 0.71 -12.79 -27.59
CA LEU A 520 1.88 -13.67 -27.45
C LEU A 520 1.81 -14.89 -28.39
N ASP A 521 0.93 -14.86 -29.40
CA ASP A 521 0.88 -15.86 -30.46
C ASP A 521 1.59 -15.29 -31.69
N ASP A 522 2.69 -15.90 -32.12
CA ASP A 522 3.50 -15.44 -33.26
C ASP A 522 3.05 -16.06 -34.61
N SER A 523 2.02 -16.90 -34.60
CA SER A 523 1.59 -17.66 -35.77
C SER A 523 1.01 -16.77 -36.88
N SER A 524 0.96 -17.29 -38.11
CA SER A 524 0.32 -16.56 -39.21
C SER A 524 -1.18 -16.31 -38.98
N GLU A 525 -1.83 -17.12 -38.14
CA GLU A 525 -3.23 -16.95 -37.72
C GLU A 525 -3.36 -15.82 -36.69
N ALA A 526 -2.30 -15.51 -35.95
CA ALA A 526 -2.29 -14.47 -34.92
C ALA A 526 -2.55 -13.07 -35.48
N LYS A 527 -2.10 -12.75 -36.70
CA LYS A 527 -2.39 -11.43 -37.32
C LYS A 527 -3.88 -11.18 -37.49
N ASP A 528 -4.63 -12.21 -37.88
CA ASP A 528 -6.08 -12.11 -37.99
C ASP A 528 -6.73 -12.07 -36.59
N LYS A 529 -6.19 -12.79 -35.60
CA LYS A 529 -6.64 -12.68 -34.19
C LYS A 529 -6.48 -11.25 -33.66
N VAL A 530 -5.31 -10.64 -33.81
CA VAL A 530 -5.01 -9.26 -33.39
C VAL A 530 -5.95 -8.28 -34.06
N ALA A 531 -6.07 -8.32 -35.39
CA ALA A 531 -6.96 -7.42 -36.12
C ALA A 531 -8.42 -7.55 -35.69
N ASN A 532 -8.90 -8.78 -35.41
CA ASN A 532 -10.25 -9.01 -34.91
C ASN A 532 -10.44 -8.56 -33.45
N TYR A 533 -9.39 -8.65 -32.62
CA TYR A 533 -9.42 -8.20 -31.23
C TYR A 533 -9.43 -6.66 -31.15
N GLU A 534 -8.55 -6.00 -31.90
CA GLU A 534 -8.44 -4.54 -31.99
C GLU A 534 -9.64 -3.87 -32.69
N ALA A 535 -10.40 -4.61 -33.50
CA ALA A 535 -11.65 -4.11 -34.08
C ALA A 535 -12.81 -4.00 -33.05
N GLN A 536 -12.65 -4.56 -31.86
CA GLN A 536 -13.66 -4.50 -30.80
C GLN A 536 -13.53 -3.21 -29.99
N ASN A 537 -14.58 -2.90 -29.22
CA ASN A 537 -14.63 -1.76 -28.33
C ASN A 537 -13.56 -1.83 -27.22
N ASP A 538 -12.84 -0.72 -27.00
CA ASP A 538 -11.70 -0.63 -26.07
C ASP A 538 -12.07 -0.70 -24.59
N PHE A 539 -13.33 -0.45 -24.22
CA PHE A 539 -13.80 -0.54 -22.85
C PHE A 539 -14.81 -1.67 -22.67
N VAL A 540 -14.53 -2.56 -21.71
CA VAL A 540 -15.40 -3.65 -21.27
C VAL A 540 -15.81 -3.40 -19.83
N ALA A 541 -17.12 -3.33 -19.57
CA ALA A 541 -17.66 -3.25 -18.22
C ALA A 541 -18.28 -4.60 -17.83
N LEU A 542 -17.74 -5.20 -16.77
CA LEU A 542 -18.29 -6.38 -16.10
C LEU A 542 -19.12 -5.91 -14.91
N LEU A 543 -20.41 -6.25 -14.90
CA LEU A 543 -21.40 -5.71 -13.99
C LEU A 543 -21.90 -6.74 -12.98
N GLU A 544 -22.22 -6.23 -11.79
CA GLU A 544 -22.83 -6.96 -10.69
C GLU A 544 -22.02 -8.19 -10.29
N SER A 545 -20.69 -8.07 -10.36
CA SER A 545 -19.77 -9.13 -10.00
C SER A 545 -19.84 -9.44 -8.51
N ASN A 546 -19.94 -10.72 -8.17
CA ASN A 546 -19.88 -11.17 -6.78
C ASN A 546 -18.42 -11.22 -6.28
N ALA A 547 -18.23 -11.61 -5.02
CA ALA A 547 -16.90 -11.71 -4.41
C ALA A 547 -15.95 -12.72 -5.08
N ALA A 548 -16.47 -13.65 -5.89
CA ALA A 548 -15.68 -14.61 -6.66
C ALA A 548 -15.34 -14.10 -8.08
N GLY A 549 -15.76 -12.88 -8.44
CA GLY A 549 -15.53 -12.29 -9.77
C GLY A 549 -16.52 -12.76 -10.84
N GLU A 550 -17.59 -13.46 -10.47
CA GLU A 550 -18.62 -13.89 -11.41
C GLU A 550 -19.53 -12.71 -11.76
N ALA A 551 -19.42 -12.21 -13.00
CA ALA A 551 -20.24 -11.10 -13.50
C ALA A 551 -21.63 -11.60 -13.95
N ARG A 552 -22.68 -10.83 -13.64
CA ARG A 552 -24.05 -11.13 -14.10
C ARG A 552 -24.41 -10.40 -15.38
N GLY A 553 -23.73 -9.27 -15.65
CA GLY A 553 -23.97 -8.47 -16.85
C GLY A 553 -22.68 -7.94 -17.46
N ARG A 554 -22.81 -7.43 -18.68
CA ARG A 554 -21.71 -6.91 -19.50
C ARG A 554 -22.23 -5.85 -20.47
N PHE A 555 -21.39 -4.87 -20.78
CA PHE A 555 -21.50 -4.06 -22.01
C PHE A 555 -20.11 -3.61 -22.46
N THR A 556 -20.01 -3.07 -23.67
CA THR A 556 -18.77 -2.46 -24.17
C THR A 556 -18.99 -1.04 -24.70
N LEU A 557 -17.93 -0.21 -24.69
CA LEU A 557 -17.91 1.13 -25.28
C LEU A 557 -16.64 1.38 -26.09
N PRO A 558 -16.68 2.25 -27.11
CA PRO A 558 -15.48 2.58 -27.89
C PRO A 558 -14.35 3.19 -27.07
N SER A 559 -14.63 3.79 -25.92
CA SER A 559 -13.63 4.26 -24.96
C SER A 559 -14.27 4.53 -23.60
N PHE A 560 -13.45 4.65 -22.56
CA PHE A 560 -13.92 5.05 -21.22
C PHE A 560 -14.52 6.46 -21.20
N SER A 561 -14.11 7.33 -22.12
CA SER A 561 -14.60 8.72 -22.21
C SER A 561 -15.84 8.89 -23.10
N ALA A 562 -16.51 7.80 -23.48
CA ALA A 562 -17.66 7.82 -24.40
C ALA A 562 -18.85 8.67 -23.92
N ALA A 563 -18.93 8.98 -22.62
CA ALA A 563 -19.97 9.83 -22.04
C ALA A 563 -19.83 11.33 -22.40
N GLY A 564 -18.66 11.78 -22.87
CA GLY A 564 -18.40 13.18 -23.20
C GLY A 564 -18.61 14.13 -22.01
N ASP A 565 -19.45 15.16 -22.19
CA ASP A 565 -19.77 16.15 -21.14
C ASP A 565 -20.74 15.64 -20.06
N GLY A 566 -21.24 14.41 -20.20
CA GLY A 566 -22.20 13.81 -19.28
C GLY A 566 -23.56 14.53 -19.24
N GLN A 567 -24.36 14.16 -18.24
CA GLN A 567 -25.69 14.70 -18.02
C GLN A 567 -25.73 15.46 -16.69
N ARG A 568 -26.06 16.75 -16.74
CA ARG A 568 -26.24 17.59 -15.54
C ARG A 568 -27.62 17.40 -14.93
N MET A 569 -27.66 17.32 -13.61
CA MET A 569 -28.85 17.25 -12.77
C MET A 569 -28.75 18.31 -11.67
N ALA A 570 -29.67 19.27 -11.64
CA ALA A 570 -29.68 20.32 -10.63
C ALA A 570 -30.24 19.81 -9.30
N LEU A 571 -29.58 20.16 -8.20
CA LEU A 571 -30.10 19.93 -6.86
C LEU A 571 -31.30 20.87 -6.63
N GLY A 572 -32.35 20.37 -5.98
CA GLY A 572 -33.58 21.12 -5.72
C GLY A 572 -34.66 21.00 -6.81
N SER A 573 -34.29 20.71 -8.07
CA SER A 573 -35.26 20.53 -9.17
C SER A 573 -35.25 19.12 -9.79
N ASP A 574 -34.08 18.61 -10.16
CA ASP A 574 -33.93 17.27 -10.74
C ASP A 574 -33.70 16.23 -9.64
N LEU A 575 -32.96 16.62 -8.60
CA LEU A 575 -32.69 15.85 -7.39
C LEU A 575 -33.33 16.57 -6.20
N LEU A 576 -34.44 16.04 -5.68
CA LEU A 576 -35.22 16.66 -4.62
C LEU A 576 -34.57 16.40 -3.24
N PRO A 577 -34.45 17.42 -2.36
CA PRO A 577 -33.89 17.24 -1.04
C PRO A 577 -34.77 16.33 -0.18
N ALA A 578 -34.15 15.48 0.64
CA ALA A 578 -34.85 14.66 1.62
C ALA A 578 -35.45 15.53 2.75
N ALA A 579 -36.64 15.18 3.22
CA ALA A 579 -37.36 15.97 4.23
C ALA A 579 -36.73 15.92 5.64
N SER A 580 -35.77 15.03 5.89
CA SER A 580 -35.19 14.74 7.22
C SER A 580 -33.95 15.55 7.58
N GLY A 581 -33.30 16.22 6.62
CA GLY A 581 -32.31 17.26 6.88
C GLY A 581 -33.05 18.59 6.89
N GLY A 582 -33.00 19.35 7.99
CA GLY A 582 -33.75 20.60 8.12
C GLY A 582 -33.54 21.50 6.90
N THR A 583 -34.61 21.77 6.15
CA THR A 583 -34.62 22.83 5.14
C THR A 583 -34.74 24.12 5.91
N ASP A 584 -33.60 24.69 6.30
CA ASP A 584 -33.60 26.04 6.83
C ASP A 584 -33.94 26.97 5.66
N ALA A 585 -35.11 27.60 5.74
CA ALA A 585 -35.33 28.88 5.08
C ALA A 585 -34.42 29.89 5.78
N THR A 586 -33.11 29.76 5.59
CA THR A 586 -32.17 30.83 5.92
C THR A 586 -32.66 32.05 5.14
N GLY A 587 -32.53 33.25 5.69
CA GLY A 587 -32.93 34.48 5.00
C GLY A 587 -32.18 34.77 3.69
N GLN A 588 -31.52 33.76 3.10
CA GLN A 588 -30.62 33.81 1.96
C GLN A 588 -30.95 32.81 0.82
N GLY A 589 -32.00 31.98 0.90
CA GLY A 589 -32.36 31.07 -0.21
C GLY A 589 -32.82 29.69 0.22
N SER A 590 -33.03 28.79 -0.75
CA SER A 590 -33.37 27.39 -0.52
C SER A 590 -32.08 26.60 -0.31
N ALA A 591 -31.86 26.09 0.90
CA ALA A 591 -30.66 25.35 1.27
C ALA A 591 -30.96 24.13 2.14
N SER A 592 -30.17 23.08 1.96
CA SER A 592 -30.13 21.91 2.85
C SER A 592 -29.01 22.07 3.87
N ARG A 593 -29.19 21.53 5.07
CA ARG A 593 -28.21 21.55 6.15
C ARG A 593 -27.85 20.13 6.59
N PHE A 594 -26.59 19.91 6.96
CA PHE A 594 -26.18 18.75 7.75
C PHE A 594 -25.15 19.13 8.82
N ALA A 595 -25.11 18.36 9.91
CA ALA A 595 -24.05 18.48 10.91
C ALA A 595 -22.80 17.76 10.42
N TYR A 596 -21.70 18.49 10.23
CA TYR A 596 -20.39 17.91 9.95
C TYR A 596 -19.88 17.18 11.19
N VAL A 597 -19.76 15.87 11.07
CA VAL A 597 -19.18 14.98 12.09
C VAL A 597 -18.29 13.98 11.35
N PRO A 598 -16.98 14.24 11.23
CA PRO A 598 -16.09 13.34 10.51
C PRO A 598 -15.93 12.04 11.29
N LYS A 599 -15.81 10.93 10.55
CA LYS A 599 -15.50 9.63 11.13
C LYS A 599 -14.15 9.17 10.59
N ILE A 600 -13.35 8.55 11.44
CA ILE A 600 -12.11 7.90 10.99
C ILE A 600 -12.45 6.76 10.02
N ASN A 601 -13.43 5.93 10.37
CA ASN A 601 -14.00 4.87 9.53
C ASN A 601 -15.40 4.50 10.04
N GLY A 602 -16.44 4.63 9.21
CA GLY A 602 -17.84 4.44 9.61
C GLY A 602 -18.61 3.35 8.84
N GLY A 603 -18.06 2.84 7.74
CA GLY A 603 -18.72 1.84 6.87
C GLY A 603 -20.10 2.23 6.34
N TRP A 604 -20.78 1.25 5.74
CA TRP A 604 -22.12 1.39 5.14
C TRP A 604 -23.14 0.51 5.89
N SER A 605 -23.46 0.86 7.14
CA SER A 605 -24.34 0.04 7.99
C SER A 605 -25.71 0.66 8.28
N GLU A 606 -25.78 1.97 8.51
CA GLU A 606 -27.05 2.69 8.75
C GLU A 606 -27.11 4.03 8.00
N ALA A 607 -28.31 4.53 7.71
CA ALA A 607 -28.48 5.87 7.14
C ALA A 607 -28.02 6.92 8.15
N SER A 608 -26.94 7.64 7.82
CA SER A 608 -26.44 8.72 8.66
C SER A 608 -27.49 9.84 8.77
N HIS A 609 -27.76 10.31 9.98
CA HIS A 609 -28.54 11.53 10.19
C HIS A 609 -27.71 12.82 9.93
N ASN A 610 -26.39 12.67 9.76
CA ASN A 610 -25.43 13.76 9.57
C ASN A 610 -25.03 13.87 8.09
N GLN A 611 -26.03 13.97 7.21
CA GLN A 611 -25.83 14.15 5.77
C GLN A 611 -26.99 14.93 5.15
N ALA A 612 -26.73 15.59 4.02
CA ALA A 612 -27.76 16.14 3.15
C ALA A 612 -27.94 15.23 1.93
N SER A 613 -29.17 14.76 1.68
CA SER A 613 -29.47 13.85 0.57
C SER A 613 -30.42 14.46 -0.44
N PHE A 614 -30.17 14.19 -1.73
CA PHE A 614 -30.95 14.65 -2.86
C PHE A 614 -31.27 13.46 -3.77
N THR A 615 -32.54 13.20 -4.05
CA THR A 615 -32.98 11.99 -4.78
C THR A 615 -33.80 12.36 -6.00
N SER A 616 -33.52 11.71 -7.14
CA SER A 616 -34.30 11.90 -8.36
C SER A 616 -35.70 11.29 -8.22
N PRO A 617 -36.67 11.65 -9.08
CA PRO A 617 -37.79 10.77 -9.34
C PRO A 617 -37.32 9.38 -9.79
N ALA A 618 -38.19 8.38 -9.60
CA ALA A 618 -37.96 7.05 -10.18
C ALA A 618 -37.73 7.15 -11.69
N LEU A 619 -36.66 6.50 -12.15
CA LEU A 619 -36.26 6.44 -13.54
C LEU A 619 -37.31 5.71 -14.36
N LYS A 620 -37.62 6.25 -15.54
CA LYS A 620 -38.61 5.66 -16.46
C LYS A 620 -38.04 4.55 -17.34
N THR A 621 -36.72 4.52 -17.48
CA THR A 621 -35.97 3.57 -18.29
C THR A 621 -34.67 3.25 -17.59
N GLU A 622 -34.08 2.11 -17.92
CA GLU A 622 -32.73 1.78 -17.50
C GLU A 622 -31.74 2.84 -18.01
N THR A 623 -30.80 3.22 -17.16
CA THR A 623 -29.78 4.23 -17.47
C THR A 623 -28.41 3.65 -17.13
N VAL A 624 -27.56 3.53 -18.15
CA VAL A 624 -26.18 3.07 -18.01
C VAL A 624 -25.28 4.28 -17.78
N MET A 625 -24.39 4.18 -16.79
CA MET A 625 -23.38 5.19 -16.50
C MET A 625 -22.01 4.54 -16.51
N ALA A 626 -21.05 5.16 -17.19
CA ALA A 626 -19.68 4.71 -17.26
C ALA A 626 -18.74 5.90 -17.49
N GLY A 627 -17.88 6.19 -16.52
CA GLY A 627 -16.99 7.34 -16.54
C GLY A 627 -16.76 7.93 -15.16
N THR A 628 -16.26 9.16 -15.13
CA THR A 628 -16.15 10.01 -13.94
C THR A 628 -17.38 10.90 -13.80
N GLY A 629 -17.72 11.35 -12.59
CA GLY A 629 -18.74 12.37 -12.36
C GLY A 629 -18.20 13.60 -11.62
N SER A 630 -18.97 14.69 -11.64
CA SER A 630 -18.66 15.93 -10.90
C SER A 630 -19.84 16.31 -10.02
N VAL A 631 -19.58 16.75 -8.80
CA VAL A 631 -20.57 17.36 -7.91
C VAL A 631 -20.15 18.80 -7.64
N ASP A 632 -20.88 19.73 -8.24
CA ASP A 632 -20.64 21.16 -8.12
C ASP A 632 -21.55 21.70 -7.01
N LEU A 633 -20.97 22.09 -5.86
CA LEU A 633 -21.71 22.57 -4.70
C LEU A 633 -21.41 24.04 -4.42
N TRP A 634 -22.44 24.79 -4.03
CA TRP A 634 -22.30 26.04 -3.30
C TRP A 634 -22.48 25.75 -1.81
N ILE A 635 -21.42 25.94 -1.03
CA ILE A 635 -21.38 25.65 0.40
C ILE A 635 -21.21 26.92 1.23
N ALA A 636 -21.77 26.93 2.44
CA ALA A 636 -21.47 27.92 3.46
C ALA A 636 -21.32 27.23 4.83
N VAL A 637 -20.34 27.67 5.61
CA VAL A 637 -19.96 27.08 6.90
C VAL A 637 -19.35 28.16 7.79
N GLU A 638 -19.57 28.09 9.10
CA GLU A 638 -18.95 28.99 10.10
C GLU A 638 -17.55 28.49 10.52
N ALA A 639 -16.70 28.20 9.53
CA ALA A 639 -15.34 27.71 9.70
C ALA A 639 -14.45 28.15 8.53
N GLU A 640 -13.13 28.16 8.72
CA GLU A 640 -12.16 28.51 7.67
C GLU A 640 -11.89 27.36 6.69
N ASP A 641 -12.33 26.14 6.99
CA ASP A 641 -12.23 25.00 6.09
C ASP A 641 -13.21 23.88 6.49
N VAL A 642 -13.49 22.98 5.55
CA VAL A 642 -14.32 21.78 5.76
C VAL A 642 -13.93 20.68 4.80
N ASP A 643 -13.94 19.44 5.29
CA ASP A 643 -13.79 18.26 4.45
C ASP A 643 -15.15 17.74 4.00
N LEU A 644 -15.31 17.45 2.72
CA LEU A 644 -16.57 17.00 2.14
C LEU A 644 -16.40 15.62 1.52
N GLN A 645 -17.39 14.77 1.76
CA GLN A 645 -17.60 13.52 1.05
C GLN A 645 -18.92 13.60 0.28
N VAL A 646 -18.87 13.25 -1.01
CA VAL A 646 -20.05 13.00 -1.83
C VAL A 646 -20.19 11.51 -2.09
N THR A 647 -21.42 11.03 -2.06
CA THR A 647 -21.74 9.61 -2.22
C THR A 647 -22.92 9.46 -3.17
N LEU A 648 -22.71 8.68 -4.23
CA LEU A 648 -23.71 8.26 -5.19
C LEU A 648 -24.27 6.89 -4.77
N SER A 649 -25.60 6.78 -4.68
CA SER A 649 -26.31 5.54 -4.38
C SER A 649 -27.52 5.33 -5.28
N GLU A 650 -27.91 4.06 -5.44
CA GLU A 650 -29.14 3.64 -6.11
C GLU A 650 -30.22 3.32 -5.05
N VAL A 651 -31.34 4.04 -5.11
CA VAL A 651 -32.55 3.72 -4.33
C VAL A 651 -33.44 2.83 -5.18
N ARG A 652 -33.54 1.56 -4.81
CA ARG A 652 -34.20 0.51 -5.58
C ARG A 652 -35.69 0.39 -5.25
N PRO A 653 -36.51 -0.16 -6.17
CA PRO A 653 -37.93 -0.39 -5.93
C PRO A 653 -38.23 -1.46 -4.85
N ASP A 654 -37.24 -2.27 -4.46
CA ASP A 654 -37.34 -3.24 -3.36
C ASP A 654 -37.15 -2.62 -1.97
N GLY A 655 -36.97 -1.29 -1.89
CA GLY A 655 -36.78 -0.55 -0.64
C GLY A 655 -35.34 -0.57 -0.14
N GLN A 656 -34.37 -1.01 -0.95
CA GLN A 656 -32.94 -0.97 -0.61
C GLN A 656 -32.24 0.24 -1.25
N GLU A 657 -31.25 0.78 -0.55
CA GLU A 657 -30.28 1.76 -1.03
C GLU A 657 -28.92 1.08 -1.16
N MET A 658 -28.36 1.06 -2.37
CA MET A 658 -27.06 0.45 -2.68
C MET A 658 -26.01 1.53 -2.96
N LEU A 659 -24.82 1.38 -2.39
CA LEU A 659 -23.69 2.24 -2.72
C LEU A 659 -23.23 2.03 -4.17
N VAL A 660 -22.97 3.13 -4.89
CA VAL A 660 -22.38 3.10 -6.23
C VAL A 660 -20.94 3.59 -6.19
N GLN A 661 -20.73 4.83 -5.77
CA GLN A 661 -19.40 5.45 -5.77
C GLN A 661 -19.32 6.64 -4.81
N SER A 662 -18.12 7.08 -4.46
CA SER A 662 -17.88 8.27 -3.63
C SER A 662 -16.74 9.15 -4.16
N GLY A 663 -16.58 10.30 -3.52
CA GLY A 663 -15.58 11.29 -3.83
C GLY A 663 -15.36 12.24 -2.66
N TRP A 664 -14.19 12.88 -2.60
CA TRP A 664 -13.79 13.70 -1.46
C TRP A 664 -13.13 15.02 -1.89
N LEU A 665 -13.23 16.03 -1.04
CA LEU A 665 -12.53 17.30 -1.20
C LEU A 665 -12.37 18.02 0.13
N ARG A 666 -11.16 18.47 0.45
CA ARG A 666 -10.92 19.56 1.41
C ARG A 666 -11.22 20.90 0.74
N ALA A 667 -12.15 21.68 1.26
CA ALA A 667 -12.66 22.87 0.59
C ALA A 667 -11.58 23.94 0.36
N SER A 668 -10.54 24.01 1.19
CA SER A 668 -9.39 24.90 0.94
C SER A 668 -8.55 24.50 -0.27
N HIS A 669 -8.63 23.25 -0.73
CA HIS A 669 -7.97 22.76 -1.94
C HIS A 669 -8.84 22.88 -3.21
N ARG A 670 -9.94 23.66 -3.19
CA ARG A 670 -10.92 23.77 -4.29
C ARG A 670 -10.39 24.35 -5.61
N ALA A 671 -9.22 24.98 -5.61
CA ALA A 671 -8.67 25.63 -6.80
C ALA A 671 -8.42 24.60 -7.92
N LEU A 672 -8.93 24.88 -9.11
CA LEU A 672 -8.90 23.96 -10.25
C LEU A 672 -7.70 24.24 -11.17
N ASP A 673 -7.14 23.18 -11.72
CA ASP A 673 -6.42 23.25 -12.99
C ASP A 673 -7.46 23.33 -14.11
N GLU A 674 -7.67 24.54 -14.63
CA GLU A 674 -8.62 24.81 -15.71
C GLU A 674 -8.29 24.09 -17.02
N ARG A 675 -7.05 23.66 -17.23
CA ARG A 675 -6.65 22.93 -18.45
C ARG A 675 -6.92 21.44 -18.34
N ALA A 676 -6.76 20.88 -17.15
CA ALA A 676 -7.00 19.47 -16.89
C ALA A 676 -8.46 19.17 -16.53
N SER A 677 -9.20 20.17 -16.05
CA SER A 677 -10.61 20.02 -15.66
C SER A 677 -11.54 19.94 -16.85
N THR A 678 -12.56 19.07 -16.77
CA THR A 678 -13.68 18.99 -17.71
C THR A 678 -15.01 19.19 -16.98
N THR A 679 -16.13 19.07 -17.71
CA THR A 679 -17.48 19.11 -17.14
C THR A 679 -17.70 17.98 -16.12
N ILE A 680 -17.15 16.78 -16.38
CA ILE A 680 -17.34 15.58 -15.56
C ILE A 680 -16.15 15.22 -14.66
N LEU A 681 -14.98 15.80 -14.90
CA LEU A 681 -13.75 15.53 -14.13
C LEU A 681 -13.19 16.87 -13.65
N PRO A 682 -13.51 17.34 -12.43
CA PRO A 682 -12.84 18.49 -11.85
C PRO A 682 -11.44 18.06 -11.38
N ARG A 683 -10.39 18.76 -11.82
CA ARG A 683 -9.01 18.50 -11.39
C ARG A 683 -8.50 19.65 -10.54
N GLN A 684 -8.29 19.41 -9.25
CA GLN A 684 -7.77 20.42 -8.32
C GLN A 684 -6.24 20.51 -8.42
N LEU A 685 -5.68 21.68 -8.13
CA LEU A 685 -4.24 21.93 -8.15
C LEU A 685 -3.52 21.25 -6.97
N HIS A 686 -4.12 21.27 -5.77
CA HIS A 686 -3.56 20.72 -4.53
C HIS A 686 -2.13 21.21 -4.17
N THR A 687 -1.70 22.36 -4.68
CA THR A 687 -0.43 22.99 -4.26
C THR A 687 -0.64 23.90 -3.06
N ALA A 688 0.44 24.17 -2.31
CA ALA A 688 0.40 25.06 -1.15
C ALA A 688 -0.01 26.50 -1.54
N GLU A 689 0.42 26.98 -2.71
CA GLU A 689 0.13 28.33 -3.21
C GLU A 689 -1.32 28.50 -3.65
N ALA A 690 -1.97 27.40 -4.07
CA ALA A 690 -3.35 27.39 -4.54
C ALA A 690 -4.36 27.16 -3.41
N GLN A 691 -3.89 26.81 -2.21
CA GLN A 691 -4.74 26.62 -1.04
C GLN A 691 -5.33 27.96 -0.58
N GLU A 692 -6.64 28.00 -0.37
CA GLU A 692 -7.36 29.21 0.03
C GLU A 692 -8.41 28.88 1.09
N ASN A 693 -8.34 29.49 2.27
CA ASN A 693 -9.36 29.30 3.31
C ASN A 693 -10.75 29.75 2.82
N LEU A 694 -11.79 29.19 3.44
CA LEU A 694 -13.15 29.69 3.32
C LEU A 694 -13.31 30.96 4.16
N VAL A 695 -14.21 31.84 3.73
CA VAL A 695 -14.68 32.95 4.55
C VAL A 695 -15.92 32.46 5.33
N PRO A 696 -15.89 32.45 6.68
CA PRO A 696 -17.01 31.96 7.47
C PRO A 696 -18.34 32.61 7.09
N GLY A 697 -19.35 31.77 6.84
CA GLY A 697 -20.72 32.17 6.48
C GLY A 697 -20.91 32.61 5.02
N GLU A 698 -19.86 32.71 4.20
CA GLU A 698 -19.99 33.09 2.78
C GLU A 698 -20.15 31.87 1.85
N TRP A 699 -21.00 32.02 0.83
CA TRP A 699 -21.21 31.01 -0.19
C TRP A 699 -19.97 30.84 -1.07
N THR A 700 -19.38 29.65 -1.03
CA THR A 700 -18.20 29.29 -1.82
C THR A 700 -18.54 28.13 -2.75
N LYS A 701 -18.12 28.22 -4.02
CA LYS A 701 -18.29 27.12 -4.97
C LYS A 701 -17.14 26.12 -4.84
N VAL A 702 -17.47 24.84 -4.73
CA VAL A 702 -16.52 23.73 -4.79
C VAL A 702 -16.97 22.74 -5.86
N ARG A 703 -16.03 22.05 -6.50
CA ARG A 703 -16.30 20.95 -7.44
C ARG A 703 -15.58 19.71 -6.95
N ILE A 704 -16.34 18.66 -6.68
CA ILE A 704 -15.86 17.41 -6.10
C ILE A 704 -15.95 16.34 -7.17
N GLU A 705 -14.85 15.62 -7.40
CA GLU A 705 -14.84 14.47 -8.30
C GLU A 705 -15.62 13.32 -7.67
N LEU A 706 -16.57 12.74 -8.40
CA LEU A 706 -17.05 11.38 -8.15
C LEU A 706 -16.14 10.45 -8.92
N PHE A 707 -15.44 9.57 -8.19
CA PHE A 707 -14.44 8.69 -8.76
C PHE A 707 -15.02 7.85 -9.92
N PRO A 708 -14.20 7.34 -10.85
CA PRO A 708 -14.66 6.51 -11.96
C PRO A 708 -15.53 5.32 -11.53
N PHE A 709 -16.59 5.04 -12.28
CA PHE A 709 -17.44 3.87 -12.05
C PHE A 709 -18.13 3.41 -13.35
N ALA A 710 -18.63 2.18 -13.35
CA ALA A 710 -19.66 1.72 -14.28
C ALA A 710 -20.83 1.11 -13.48
N HIS A 711 -22.06 1.56 -13.75
CA HIS A 711 -23.27 1.09 -13.06
C HIS A 711 -24.50 1.20 -13.96
N VAL A 712 -25.47 0.31 -13.76
CA VAL A 712 -26.77 0.36 -14.46
C VAL A 712 -27.88 0.60 -13.45
N PHE A 713 -28.41 1.82 -13.45
CA PHE A 713 -29.60 2.16 -12.67
C PHE A 713 -30.83 1.59 -13.35
N ARG A 714 -31.55 0.70 -12.66
CA ARG A 714 -32.72 0.02 -13.26
C ARG A 714 -33.93 0.94 -13.39
N THR A 715 -34.84 0.55 -14.27
CA THR A 715 -36.17 1.17 -14.35
C THR A 715 -36.84 1.12 -12.97
N ASN A 716 -37.49 2.21 -12.57
CA ASN A 716 -38.08 2.45 -11.26
C ASN A 716 -37.10 2.63 -10.08
N SER A 717 -35.78 2.46 -10.28
CA SER A 717 -34.79 2.95 -9.30
C SER A 717 -34.71 4.46 -9.33
N SER A 718 -34.20 5.08 -8.27
CA SER A 718 -33.87 6.51 -8.21
C SER A 718 -32.38 6.70 -7.95
N ILE A 719 -31.84 7.80 -8.47
CA ILE A 719 -30.46 8.22 -8.23
C ILE A 719 -30.45 9.08 -6.97
N ARG A 720 -29.57 8.78 -6.02
CA ARG A 720 -29.41 9.58 -4.81
C ARG A 720 -27.96 10.07 -4.68
N LEU A 721 -27.83 11.36 -4.42
CA LEU A 721 -26.60 12.00 -3.97
C LEU A 721 -26.72 12.29 -2.48
N SER A 722 -25.70 11.93 -1.71
CA SER A 722 -25.57 12.35 -0.31
C SER A 722 -24.27 13.12 -0.10
N VAL A 723 -24.32 14.17 0.71
CA VAL A 723 -23.17 15.00 1.10
C VAL A 723 -23.00 14.94 2.60
N SER A 724 -21.78 14.66 3.06
CA SER A 724 -21.45 14.48 4.48
C SER A 724 -19.98 14.81 4.76
N GLY A 725 -19.55 14.73 6.03
CA GLY A 725 -18.12 14.68 6.35
C GLY A 725 -17.50 13.31 5.99
N PRO A 726 -16.18 13.23 5.75
CA PRO A 726 -15.53 11.97 5.37
C PRO A 726 -15.72 10.84 6.38
N GLY A 727 -15.70 9.61 5.87
CA GLY A 727 -15.74 8.36 6.63
C GLY A 727 -17.14 7.91 7.07
N GLY A 728 -18.18 8.74 6.85
CA GLY A 728 -19.57 8.44 7.24
C GLY A 728 -20.31 7.44 6.34
N ALA A 729 -19.86 7.27 5.09
CA ALA A 729 -20.59 6.54 4.06
C ALA A 729 -19.64 5.92 2.99
N VAL A 730 -18.53 5.34 3.45
CA VAL A 730 -17.52 4.72 2.58
C VAL A 730 -17.66 3.20 2.58
N ASN A 731 -17.15 2.55 1.53
CA ASN A 731 -16.74 1.16 1.63
C ASN A 731 -15.69 1.05 2.74
N ALA A 732 -16.14 0.61 3.92
CA ALA A 732 -15.33 0.55 5.15
C ALA A 732 -14.08 -0.30 4.93
N TRP A 733 -12.96 0.19 5.52
CA TRP A 733 -11.59 -0.33 5.50
C TRP A 733 -11.06 -0.77 4.12
N PRO A 734 -9.88 -0.26 3.71
CA PRO A 734 -8.92 0.57 4.42
C PRO A 734 -9.00 2.09 4.13
N TRP A 735 -10.13 2.65 3.68
CA TRP A 735 -10.29 4.12 3.70
C TRP A 735 -10.36 4.65 5.13
N ALA A 736 -9.44 5.56 5.48
CA ALA A 736 -9.49 6.31 6.72
C ALA A 736 -8.87 7.69 6.53
N PHE A 737 -9.55 8.75 6.96
CA PHE A 737 -9.15 10.13 6.65
C PHE A 737 -8.77 10.91 7.91
N GLU A 738 -7.65 11.62 7.86
CA GLU A 738 -7.32 12.66 8.84
C GLU A 738 -8.10 13.94 8.50
N SER A 739 -9.37 13.92 8.90
CA SER A 739 -10.30 15.01 8.66
C SER A 739 -10.12 16.15 9.66
N ILE A 740 -10.52 17.36 9.28
CA ILE A 740 -10.55 18.52 10.17
C ILE A 740 -11.42 18.20 11.40
N PRO A 741 -10.88 18.32 12.64
CA PRO A 741 -11.67 18.04 13.83
C PRO A 741 -12.70 19.15 14.06
N GLY A 742 -13.92 18.77 14.42
CA GLY A 742 -14.96 19.73 14.79
C GLY A 742 -16.37 19.18 14.57
N GLU A 743 -17.34 19.88 15.15
CA GLU A 743 -18.77 19.69 14.90
C GLU A 743 -19.39 21.06 14.58
N PHE A 744 -19.88 21.23 13.36
CA PHE A 744 -20.50 22.46 12.89
C PHE A 744 -21.46 22.17 11.74
N ASP A 745 -22.29 23.15 11.39
CA ASP A 745 -23.25 23.00 10.31
C ASP A 745 -22.66 23.39 8.96
N VAL A 746 -22.95 22.57 7.96
CA VAL A 746 -22.63 22.85 6.56
C VAL A 746 -23.94 23.04 5.80
N HIS A 747 -24.04 24.16 5.11
CA HIS A 747 -25.18 24.51 4.27
C HIS A 747 -24.85 24.27 2.79
N ILE A 748 -25.81 23.75 2.05
CA ILE A 748 -25.71 23.50 0.60
C ILE A 748 -26.84 24.24 -0.08
N ALA A 749 -26.51 25.26 -0.88
CA ALA A 749 -27.51 26.02 -1.60
C ALA A 749 -28.01 25.26 -2.83
N HIS A 750 -29.30 25.43 -3.12
CA HIS A 750 -29.95 24.92 -4.32
C HIS A 750 -31.03 25.91 -4.77
N ASP A 751 -30.65 27.19 -4.80
CA ASP A 751 -31.46 28.30 -5.30
C ASP A 751 -30.97 28.79 -6.68
N ASN A 752 -31.66 29.79 -7.22
CA ASN A 752 -31.38 30.31 -8.57
C ASN A 752 -30.08 31.13 -8.67
N GLN A 753 -29.53 31.63 -7.56
CA GLN A 753 -28.26 32.36 -7.53
C GLN A 753 -27.09 31.40 -7.29
N HIS A 754 -27.32 30.34 -6.51
CA HIS A 754 -26.35 29.35 -6.11
C HIS A 754 -26.83 27.94 -6.52
N SER A 755 -26.77 27.66 -7.81
CA SER A 755 -27.30 26.42 -8.38
C SER A 755 -26.29 25.27 -8.28
N SER A 756 -26.34 24.54 -7.16
CA SER A 756 -25.61 23.28 -7.00
C SER A 756 -26.14 22.20 -7.96
N SER A 757 -25.27 21.33 -8.45
CA SER A 757 -25.63 20.28 -9.42
C SER A 757 -24.68 19.10 -9.37
N MET A 758 -25.12 17.97 -9.93
CA MET A 758 -24.30 16.80 -10.20
C MET A 758 -24.25 16.55 -11.71
N VAL A 759 -23.10 16.13 -12.24
CA VAL A 759 -22.92 15.73 -13.64
C VAL A 759 -22.50 14.27 -13.67
N LEU A 760 -23.27 13.44 -14.37
CA LEU A 760 -23.07 11.99 -14.42
C LEU A 760 -22.74 11.49 -15.84
N PRO A 761 -21.89 10.45 -15.98
CA PRO A 761 -21.41 9.98 -17.27
C PRO A 761 -22.38 9.00 -17.93
N VAL A 762 -23.53 9.49 -18.41
CA VAL A 762 -24.57 8.66 -19.05
C VAL A 762 -24.11 8.18 -20.43
N VAL A 763 -24.28 6.88 -20.70
CA VAL A 763 -23.88 6.22 -21.95
C VAL A 763 -25.00 5.33 -22.51
N HIS A 764 -24.90 4.96 -23.77
CA HIS A 764 -25.90 4.16 -24.48
C HIS A 764 -25.23 2.98 -25.24
N PRO A 765 -24.73 1.96 -24.53
CA PRO A 765 -24.15 0.78 -25.17
C PRO A 765 -25.21 0.04 -26.00
N THR A 766 -24.80 -0.50 -27.14
CA THR A 766 -25.69 -1.27 -28.04
C THR A 766 -25.76 -2.75 -27.69
N ASP A 767 -24.88 -3.22 -26.81
CA ASP A 767 -24.64 -4.63 -26.48
C ASP A 767 -24.88 -4.94 -24.98
N LEU A 768 -25.66 -4.11 -24.28
CA LEU A 768 -25.97 -4.33 -22.87
C LEU A 768 -26.65 -5.70 -22.68
N SER A 769 -25.97 -6.57 -21.94
CA SER A 769 -26.47 -7.86 -21.49
C SER A 769 -26.58 -7.84 -19.97
N LEU A 770 -27.79 -7.99 -19.45
CA LEU A 770 -28.05 -7.82 -18.03
C LEU A 770 -29.34 -8.56 -17.62
N PRO A 771 -29.39 -9.24 -16.47
CA PRO A 771 -30.62 -9.90 -16.03
C PRO A 771 -31.67 -8.88 -15.57
N ASP A 772 -32.94 -9.19 -15.83
CA ASP A 772 -34.09 -8.40 -15.37
C ASP A 772 -34.13 -8.26 -13.84
N ALA A 773 -33.72 -9.31 -13.13
CA ALA A 773 -33.74 -9.35 -11.68
C ALA A 773 -32.56 -8.58 -11.07
N LEU A 774 -32.88 -7.59 -10.22
CA LEU A 774 -31.92 -6.89 -9.38
C LEU A 774 -31.06 -7.88 -8.58
N PRO A 775 -29.75 -7.58 -8.40
CA PRO A 775 -28.91 -8.38 -7.53
C PRO A 775 -29.43 -8.31 -6.09
N ALA A 776 -29.36 -9.42 -5.37
CA ALA A 776 -29.69 -9.44 -3.96
C ALA A 776 -28.85 -8.41 -3.19
N CYS A 777 -29.41 -7.89 -2.10
CA CYS A 777 -28.70 -7.02 -1.17
C CYS A 777 -27.36 -7.65 -0.77
N ASP A 778 -26.28 -6.87 -0.75
CA ASP A 778 -24.91 -7.28 -0.40
C ASP A 778 -24.29 -8.40 -1.26
N SER A 779 -24.91 -8.77 -2.39
CA SER A 779 -24.38 -9.81 -3.28
C SER A 779 -23.34 -9.30 -4.28
N VAL A 780 -23.34 -7.99 -4.58
CA VAL A 780 -22.36 -7.36 -5.46
C VAL A 780 -21.15 -6.95 -4.62
N ALA A 781 -19.96 -7.35 -5.07
CA ALA A 781 -18.73 -7.15 -4.32
C ALA A 781 -18.50 -5.66 -4.00
N LEU A 782 -18.27 -5.36 -2.71
CA LEU A 782 -18.07 -4.02 -2.18
C LEU A 782 -19.10 -2.96 -2.62
N GLN A 783 -20.32 -3.35 -2.96
CA GLN A 783 -21.44 -2.43 -3.10
C GLN A 783 -22.50 -2.77 -2.05
N PRO A 784 -22.23 -2.44 -0.78
CA PRO A 784 -23.14 -2.74 0.30
C PRO A 784 -24.48 -2.03 0.09
N CYS A 785 -25.52 -2.62 0.68
CA CYS A 785 -26.85 -2.08 0.66
C CYS A 785 -27.37 -1.85 2.08
N ARG A 786 -28.40 -1.03 2.20
CA ARG A 786 -29.17 -0.84 3.44
C ARG A 786 -30.62 -0.56 3.12
N SER A 787 -31.52 -0.74 4.09
CA SER A 787 -32.91 -0.33 3.89
C SER A 787 -33.03 1.20 3.79
N VAL A 788 -33.91 1.66 2.90
CA VAL A 788 -34.22 3.09 2.75
C VAL A 788 -35.03 3.54 3.98
N ASN A 789 -34.51 4.52 4.71
CA ASN A 789 -35.24 5.18 5.80
C ASN A 789 -36.22 6.23 5.30
#